data_AF-A0A7V8VF57-F1
#
_entry.id   AF-A0A7V8VF57-F1
#
_cell.length_a   1.000
_cell.length_b   1.000
_cell.length_c   1.000
_cell.angle_alpha   90.00
_cell.angle_beta   90.00
_cell.angle_gamma   90.00
#
_symmetry.space_group_name_H-M   'P 1'
#
loop_
_entity.id
_entity.type
_entity.pdbx_description
1 polymer ?
#
loop_
_entity_poly.entity_id
_entity_poly.type
_entity_poly.pdbx_seq_one_letter_code
_entity_poly.pdbx_strand_id
1 'polypeptide(L)'
;MAASNPHRELMELLVQWAAWPAAARSRSLDVAVRLLADERIAWNVRRQAAARLLRLVPDRRRYVRPLVRALTRGLPRRQVWECLRWLQEEVPRCEALDRCVARWERRRRWRCPRCPLRLPLADFARHLWSDHGLIIDAAHRRVCSPRHLLLDLWKRWRQTRNPQWLDQAWFWGGEAALREWLRRTSASLEDLRPLLQQAAQEHCGLCPVCLSPVPASAPSPWPPLTLTPRRLSTFGWSVDYHPGPWWEIVTIQTPQRRSLVRFRPSSRLGACLAALGAAGLLLSVLPSSAGMAVLPVVCGLIYGLVRYLLRSPVPPEDRLIDAAWQYLVPELAWQQPDHLRFLIRLCQTSLGKGDPAKRRAVLQHILHHLQDQSVEGESEWWHLRGVAQWLEWCDALPAGIDRSMLLVSLLSPAFRGEVPWTYAEAVAAAYLAQPVEYGSLLRVQVLLCQEAFSSGWTPADLQLLCLALPALNQVLTPSGPQQWQYLYGLFQMKFIPAWSSGIVNVFECAQRWPHLTGRWLAAFPDLLWVERWDPAHEAVLGPILITARGVSLAGYFSLNPEADIRLIAQGNGLVFDDQVVYTSRPLPADLPQRLRDWLGVLDDFLRRLPAVSPEASEGPRRLLAAAARSCRHCRTSAIISPGGIGRRLASAP
;
A
#
# COMPACT_ATOMS: atom_id res chain seq x y z
N MET A 1 -74.67 -12.17 -58.85
CA MET A 1 -74.16 -11.49 -57.64
C MET A 1 -72.65 -11.35 -57.79
N ALA A 2 -72.11 -10.14 -57.91
CA ALA A 2 -70.67 -9.93 -58.06
C ALA A 2 -69.94 -10.41 -56.78
N ALA A 3 -68.85 -11.16 -56.94
CA ALA A 3 -68.03 -11.59 -55.80
C ALA A 3 -67.49 -10.35 -55.08
N SER A 4 -67.83 -10.21 -53.80
CA SER A 4 -67.41 -9.07 -52.99
C SER A 4 -65.89 -9.04 -52.81
N ASN A 5 -65.30 -7.84 -52.90
CA ASN A 5 -63.85 -7.65 -52.78
C ASN A 5 -63.45 -7.71 -51.28
N PRO A 6 -62.71 -8.73 -50.82
CA PRO A 6 -62.42 -8.95 -49.41
C PRO A 6 -61.56 -7.84 -48.78
N HIS A 7 -60.76 -7.13 -49.59
CA HIS A 7 -60.01 -5.96 -49.13
C HIS A 7 -60.95 -4.81 -48.75
N ARG A 8 -61.96 -4.54 -49.59
CA ARG A 8 -62.96 -3.50 -49.34
C ARG A 8 -63.78 -3.84 -48.10
N GLU A 9 -64.20 -5.10 -47.95
CA GLU A 9 -64.90 -5.57 -46.75
C GLU A 9 -64.08 -5.39 -45.47
N LEU A 10 -62.78 -5.69 -45.50
CA LEU A 10 -61.91 -5.51 -44.33
C LEU A 10 -61.79 -4.02 -43.94
N MET A 11 -61.66 -3.13 -44.92
CA MET A 11 -61.57 -1.69 -44.66
C MET A 11 -62.89 -1.11 -44.14
N GLU A 12 -64.02 -1.48 -44.74
CA GLU A 12 -65.36 -1.10 -44.27
C GLU A 12 -65.61 -1.62 -42.85
N LEU A 13 -65.21 -2.87 -42.57
CA LEU A 13 -65.28 -3.47 -41.24
C LEU A 13 -64.47 -2.66 -40.22
N LEU A 14 -63.24 -2.25 -40.53
CA LEU A 14 -62.38 -1.47 -39.63
C LEU A 14 -63.00 -0.09 -39.29
N VAL A 15 -63.60 0.58 -40.27
CA VAL A 15 -64.26 1.88 -40.08
C VAL A 15 -65.48 1.74 -39.18
N GLN A 16 -66.33 0.75 -39.44
CA GLN A 16 -67.54 0.50 -38.67
C GLN A 16 -67.24 0.00 -37.25
N TRP A 17 -66.15 -0.78 -37.08
CA TRP A 17 -65.78 -1.38 -35.79
C TRP A 17 -65.57 -0.35 -34.68
N ALA A 18 -64.97 0.79 -35.02
CA ALA A 18 -64.70 1.87 -34.07
C ALA A 18 -66.00 2.47 -33.53
N ALA A 19 -67.04 2.57 -34.36
CA ALA A 19 -68.33 3.15 -34.02
C ALA A 19 -69.28 2.17 -33.31
N TRP A 20 -69.01 0.86 -33.35
CA TRP A 20 -69.92 -0.14 -32.79
C TRP A 20 -69.87 -0.26 -31.26
N PRO A 21 -70.99 -0.58 -30.58
CA PRO A 21 -71.02 -0.98 -29.17
C PRO A 21 -70.24 -2.29 -28.92
N ALA A 22 -69.75 -2.51 -27.71
CA ALA A 22 -68.92 -3.67 -27.34
C ALA A 22 -69.59 -5.04 -27.62
N ALA A 23 -70.92 -5.14 -27.48
CA ALA A 23 -71.68 -6.35 -27.79
C ALA A 23 -71.68 -6.67 -29.30
N ALA A 24 -71.82 -5.65 -30.16
CA ALA A 24 -71.77 -5.80 -31.61
C ALA A 24 -70.36 -6.17 -32.11
N ARG A 25 -69.31 -5.56 -31.53
CA ARG A 25 -67.91 -5.92 -31.82
C ARG A 25 -67.59 -7.39 -31.57
N SER A 26 -68.21 -8.01 -30.56
CA SER A 26 -68.00 -9.43 -30.24
C SER A 26 -68.60 -10.36 -31.30
N ARG A 27 -69.76 -10.00 -31.89
CA ARG A 27 -70.39 -10.78 -32.97
C ARG A 27 -69.64 -10.64 -34.29
N SER A 28 -69.00 -9.50 -34.52
CA SER A 28 -68.20 -9.26 -35.74
C SER A 28 -66.76 -9.79 -35.68
N LEU A 29 -66.32 -10.34 -34.54
CA LEU A 29 -65.00 -10.96 -34.37
C LEU A 29 -64.75 -12.05 -35.41
N ASP A 30 -65.72 -12.92 -35.66
CA ASP A 30 -65.57 -14.03 -36.60
C ASP A 30 -65.39 -13.53 -38.04
N VAL A 31 -66.02 -12.42 -38.40
CA VAL A 31 -65.87 -11.76 -39.70
C VAL A 31 -64.45 -11.19 -39.84
N ALA A 32 -63.95 -10.48 -38.82
CA ALA A 32 -62.58 -9.96 -38.82
C ALA A 32 -61.54 -11.08 -38.87
N VAL A 33 -61.74 -12.16 -38.10
CA VAL A 33 -60.85 -13.34 -38.09
C VAL A 33 -60.81 -14.00 -39.47
N ARG A 34 -61.96 -14.15 -40.13
CA ARG A 34 -62.04 -14.71 -41.48
C ARG A 34 -61.31 -13.83 -42.51
N LEU A 35 -61.54 -12.53 -42.50
CA LEU A 35 -60.90 -11.59 -43.42
C LEU A 35 -59.38 -11.48 -43.17
N LEU A 36 -58.94 -11.46 -41.92
CA LEU A 36 -57.51 -11.49 -41.59
C LEU A 36 -56.81 -12.80 -41.98
N ALA A 37 -57.56 -13.89 -42.18
CA ALA A 37 -57.06 -15.17 -42.65
C ALA A 37 -57.11 -15.31 -44.18
N ASP A 38 -57.76 -14.39 -44.91
CA ASP A 38 -57.87 -14.45 -46.37
C ASP A 38 -56.56 -14.04 -47.04
N GLU A 39 -55.94 -14.98 -47.74
CA GLU A 39 -54.66 -14.79 -48.42
C GLU A 39 -54.76 -13.89 -49.66
N ARG A 40 -55.97 -13.62 -50.15
CA ARG A 40 -56.22 -12.67 -51.26
C ARG A 40 -55.96 -11.22 -50.84
N ILE A 41 -55.95 -10.92 -49.54
CA ILE A 41 -55.62 -9.60 -49.01
C ILE A 41 -54.11 -9.50 -48.81
N ALA A 42 -53.50 -8.45 -49.35
CA ALA A 42 -52.07 -8.20 -49.22
C ALA A 42 -51.60 -8.26 -47.74
N TRP A 43 -50.47 -8.95 -47.50
CA TRP A 43 -49.92 -9.20 -46.17
C TRP A 43 -49.79 -7.92 -45.32
N ASN A 44 -49.27 -6.84 -45.90
CA ASN A 44 -49.10 -5.57 -45.19
C ASN A 44 -50.43 -4.99 -44.72
N VAL A 45 -51.50 -5.12 -45.52
CA VAL A 45 -52.84 -4.65 -45.17
C VAL A 45 -53.40 -5.49 -44.02
N ARG A 46 -53.29 -6.83 -44.09
CA ARG A 46 -53.70 -7.73 -42.99
C ARG A 46 -52.96 -7.41 -41.70
N ARG A 47 -51.65 -7.16 -41.78
CA ARG A 47 -50.78 -6.88 -40.64
C ARG A 47 -51.16 -5.56 -39.94
N GLN A 48 -51.37 -4.49 -40.72
CA GLN A 48 -51.83 -3.20 -40.18
C GLN A 48 -53.26 -3.26 -39.65
N ALA A 49 -54.16 -3.96 -40.34
CA ALA A 49 -55.53 -4.18 -39.89
C ALA A 49 -55.57 -4.91 -38.55
N ALA A 50 -54.75 -5.95 -38.37
CA ALA A 50 -54.65 -6.67 -37.11
C ALA A 50 -54.13 -5.79 -35.96
N ALA A 51 -53.10 -4.97 -36.19
CA ALA A 51 -52.61 -4.02 -35.16
C ALA A 51 -53.72 -3.05 -34.73
N ARG A 52 -54.46 -2.49 -35.69
CA ARG A 52 -55.62 -1.61 -35.42
C ARG A 52 -56.72 -2.34 -34.66
N LEU A 53 -57.10 -3.55 -35.08
CA LEU A 53 -58.11 -4.36 -34.39
C LEU A 53 -57.68 -4.69 -32.95
N LEU A 54 -56.41 -5.04 -32.74
CA LEU A 54 -55.87 -5.33 -31.40
C LEU A 54 -55.90 -4.12 -30.47
N ARG A 55 -55.73 -2.89 -30.99
CA ARG A 55 -55.92 -1.65 -30.21
C ARG A 55 -57.38 -1.39 -29.83
N LEU A 56 -58.34 -1.93 -30.58
CA LEU A 56 -59.77 -1.65 -30.43
C LEU A 56 -60.55 -2.73 -29.65
N VAL A 57 -60.01 -3.95 -29.54
CA VAL A 57 -60.64 -5.04 -28.79
C VAL A 57 -60.23 -5.03 -27.32
N PRO A 58 -61.08 -5.49 -26.39
CA PRO A 58 -60.69 -5.66 -25.00
C PRO A 58 -59.49 -6.60 -24.88
N ASP A 59 -58.54 -6.26 -23.99
CA ASP A 59 -57.34 -7.06 -23.71
C ASP A 59 -57.69 -8.35 -22.94
N ARG A 60 -58.38 -9.26 -23.63
CA ARG A 60 -58.74 -10.58 -23.14
C ARG A 60 -58.34 -11.61 -24.17
N ARG A 61 -57.83 -12.73 -23.68
CA ARG A 61 -57.34 -13.86 -24.50
C ARG A 61 -58.37 -14.34 -25.55
N ARG A 62 -59.67 -14.26 -25.26
CA ARG A 62 -60.73 -14.68 -26.18
C ARG A 62 -60.84 -13.82 -27.45
N TYR A 63 -60.44 -12.56 -27.40
CA TYR A 63 -60.47 -11.64 -28.55
C TYR A 63 -59.13 -11.58 -29.28
N VAL A 64 -58.03 -11.54 -28.52
CA VAL A 64 -56.68 -11.38 -29.09
C VAL A 64 -56.18 -12.66 -29.78
N ARG A 65 -56.43 -13.83 -29.19
CA ARG A 65 -55.89 -15.11 -29.71
C ARG A 65 -56.43 -15.47 -31.11
N PRO A 66 -57.73 -15.32 -31.43
CA PRO A 66 -58.23 -15.58 -32.78
C PRO A 66 -57.62 -14.67 -33.85
N LEU A 67 -57.50 -13.36 -33.56
CA LEU A 67 -56.90 -12.38 -34.48
C LEU A 67 -55.44 -12.70 -34.77
N VAL A 68 -54.65 -12.95 -33.71
CA VAL A 68 -53.25 -13.35 -33.84
C VAL A 68 -53.12 -14.65 -34.63
N ARG A 69 -53.98 -15.64 -34.38
CA ARG A 69 -53.99 -16.92 -35.12
C ARG A 69 -54.36 -16.75 -36.59
N ALA A 70 -55.35 -15.93 -36.90
CA ALA A 70 -55.75 -15.65 -38.28
C ALA A 70 -54.63 -14.99 -39.06
N LEU A 71 -53.99 -13.97 -38.48
CA LEU A 71 -52.87 -13.28 -39.11
C LEU A 71 -51.66 -14.21 -39.28
N THR A 72 -51.35 -15.05 -38.29
CA THR A 72 -50.17 -15.92 -38.33
C THR A 72 -50.39 -17.25 -39.06
N ARG A 73 -51.59 -17.50 -39.59
CA ARG A 73 -51.93 -18.72 -40.33
C ARG A 73 -51.11 -18.78 -41.62
N GLY A 74 -50.55 -19.96 -41.92
CA GLY A 74 -49.77 -20.21 -43.14
C GLY A 74 -48.33 -19.68 -43.11
N LEU A 75 -47.96 -18.85 -42.12
CA LEU A 75 -46.61 -18.30 -42.06
C LEU A 75 -45.57 -19.31 -41.54
N PRO A 76 -44.35 -19.32 -42.08
CA PRO A 76 -43.24 -20.07 -41.51
C PRO A 76 -42.92 -19.57 -40.10
N ARG A 77 -42.46 -20.48 -39.22
CA ARG A 77 -42.22 -20.19 -37.79
C ARG A 77 -41.42 -18.91 -37.53
N ARG A 78 -40.43 -18.61 -38.37
CA ARG A 78 -39.61 -17.39 -38.26
C ARG A 78 -40.45 -16.12 -38.46
N GLN A 79 -41.29 -16.10 -39.49
CA GLN A 79 -42.15 -14.95 -39.81
C GLN A 79 -43.30 -14.81 -38.80
N VAL A 80 -43.80 -15.90 -38.22
CA VAL A 80 -44.76 -15.85 -37.09
C VAL A 80 -44.17 -15.05 -35.93
N TRP A 81 -42.92 -15.33 -35.57
CA TRP A 81 -42.23 -14.62 -34.49
C TRP A 81 -42.01 -13.13 -34.81
N GLU A 82 -41.49 -12.84 -36.00
CA GLU A 82 -41.26 -11.46 -36.45
C GLU A 82 -42.56 -10.66 -36.47
N CYS A 83 -43.67 -11.28 -36.91
CA CYS A 83 -45.00 -10.69 -36.87
C CYS A 83 -45.49 -10.43 -35.43
N LEU A 84 -45.34 -11.39 -34.52
CA LEU A 84 -45.75 -11.25 -33.12
C LEU A 84 -44.99 -10.12 -32.40
N ARG A 85 -43.68 -9.97 -32.64
CA ARG A 85 -42.87 -8.88 -32.08
C ARG A 85 -43.23 -7.53 -32.68
N TRP A 86 -43.40 -7.46 -34.00
CA TRP A 86 -43.88 -6.25 -34.65
C TRP A 86 -45.22 -5.80 -34.07
N LEU A 87 -46.16 -6.73 -33.85
CA LEU A 87 -47.44 -6.41 -33.20
C LEU A 87 -47.27 -5.92 -31.77
N GLN A 88 -46.31 -6.45 -31.02
CA GLN A 88 -46.02 -6.03 -29.63
C GLN A 88 -45.44 -4.62 -29.59
N GLU A 89 -44.59 -4.26 -30.55
CA GLU A 89 -44.04 -2.91 -30.70
C GLU A 89 -45.13 -1.91 -31.13
N GLU A 90 -46.01 -2.31 -32.05
CA GLU A 90 -47.10 -1.47 -32.56
C GLU A 90 -48.30 -1.36 -31.61
N VAL A 91 -48.53 -2.33 -30.73
CA VAL A 91 -49.67 -2.33 -29.79
C VAL A 91 -49.13 -2.37 -28.37
N PRO A 92 -48.55 -1.25 -27.88
CA PRO A 92 -48.07 -1.19 -26.52
C PRO A 92 -49.25 -1.35 -25.56
N ARG A 93 -49.07 -2.15 -24.50
CA ARG A 93 -50.05 -2.41 -23.40
C ARG A 93 -51.15 -3.47 -23.68
N CYS A 94 -50.88 -4.50 -24.48
CA CYS A 94 -51.76 -5.66 -24.62
C CYS A 94 -51.18 -6.91 -23.95
N GLU A 95 -51.57 -7.19 -22.70
CA GLU A 95 -51.07 -8.34 -21.92
C GLU A 95 -51.41 -9.68 -22.58
N ALA A 96 -52.58 -9.79 -23.23
CA ALA A 96 -52.95 -11.03 -23.89
C ALA A 96 -52.04 -11.33 -25.11
N LEU A 97 -51.55 -10.29 -25.79
CA LEU A 97 -50.54 -10.40 -26.84
C LEU A 97 -49.18 -10.75 -26.24
N ASP A 98 -48.77 -10.09 -25.15
CA ASP A 98 -47.52 -10.40 -24.43
C ASP A 98 -47.48 -11.86 -23.98
N ARG A 99 -48.60 -12.39 -23.46
CA ARG A 99 -48.73 -13.81 -23.09
C ARG A 99 -48.63 -14.74 -24.31
N CYS A 100 -49.02 -14.28 -25.50
CA CYS A 100 -48.84 -15.04 -26.75
C CYS A 100 -47.37 -15.04 -27.19
N VAL A 101 -46.70 -13.89 -27.12
CA VAL A 101 -45.26 -13.72 -27.38
C VAL A 101 -44.45 -14.61 -26.41
N ALA A 102 -44.68 -14.49 -25.10
CA ALA A 102 -43.99 -15.25 -24.07
C ALA A 102 -44.24 -16.78 -24.17
N ARG A 103 -45.43 -17.20 -24.62
CA ARG A 103 -45.69 -18.63 -24.89
C ARG A 103 -44.87 -19.12 -26.09
N TRP A 104 -44.68 -18.28 -27.10
CA TRP A 104 -43.90 -18.60 -28.27
C TRP A 104 -42.40 -18.66 -27.94
N GLU A 105 -41.89 -17.69 -27.18
CA GLU A 105 -40.49 -17.68 -26.69
C GLU A 105 -40.15 -18.92 -25.87
N ARG A 106 -41.05 -19.36 -24.97
CA ARG A 106 -40.86 -20.59 -24.20
C ARG A 106 -40.75 -21.85 -25.05
N ARG A 107 -41.36 -21.86 -26.24
CA ARG A 107 -41.30 -23.01 -27.18
C ARG A 107 -40.07 -22.97 -28.08
N ARG A 108 -39.48 -21.78 -28.27
CA ARG A 108 -38.28 -21.62 -29.08
C ARG A 108 -37.05 -22.03 -28.28
N ARG A 109 -36.34 -23.03 -28.77
CA ARG A 109 -35.04 -23.41 -28.22
C ARG A 109 -33.93 -22.72 -29.02
N TRP A 110 -33.07 -22.00 -28.32
CA TRP A 110 -31.88 -21.34 -28.85
C TRP A 110 -30.71 -22.29 -28.81
N ARG A 111 -29.95 -22.37 -29.91
CA ARG A 111 -28.75 -23.21 -29.99
C ARG A 111 -27.55 -22.42 -29.48
N CYS A 112 -26.80 -23.00 -28.56
CA CYS A 112 -25.53 -22.42 -28.14
C CYS A 112 -24.50 -22.45 -29.29
N PRO A 113 -23.72 -21.37 -29.49
CA PRO A 113 -22.65 -21.36 -30.48
C PRO A 113 -21.42 -22.16 -30.04
N ARG A 114 -21.25 -22.41 -28.72
CA ARG A 114 -20.09 -23.12 -28.15
C ARG A 114 -20.36 -24.59 -27.86
N CYS A 115 -21.61 -24.99 -27.69
CA CYS A 115 -21.98 -26.35 -27.34
C CYS A 115 -23.27 -26.77 -28.08
N PRO A 116 -23.61 -28.07 -28.13
CA PRO A 116 -24.79 -28.54 -28.88
C PRO A 116 -26.14 -28.26 -28.19
N LEU A 117 -26.14 -27.72 -26.96
CA LEU A 117 -27.36 -27.53 -26.18
C LEU A 117 -28.35 -26.57 -26.86
N ARG A 118 -29.63 -26.90 -26.70
CA ARG A 118 -30.78 -26.12 -27.18
C ARG A 118 -31.72 -25.81 -26.03
N LEU A 119 -31.73 -24.55 -25.59
CA LEU A 119 -32.39 -24.13 -24.36
C LEU A 119 -33.45 -23.03 -24.62
N PRO A 120 -34.52 -22.94 -23.82
CA PRO A 120 -35.39 -21.76 -23.78
C PRO A 120 -34.58 -20.49 -23.50
N LEU A 121 -35.04 -19.31 -23.92
CA LEU A 121 -34.25 -18.07 -23.83
C LEU A 121 -33.68 -17.77 -22.43
N ALA A 122 -34.48 -17.95 -21.38
CA ALA A 122 -34.05 -17.69 -20.00
C ALA A 122 -32.92 -18.64 -19.56
N ASP A 123 -33.08 -19.95 -19.83
CA ASP A 123 -32.07 -20.95 -19.53
C ASP A 123 -30.85 -20.81 -20.44
N PHE A 124 -31.05 -20.36 -21.69
CA PHE A 124 -30.00 -20.10 -22.66
C PHE A 124 -29.11 -18.94 -22.24
N ALA A 125 -29.69 -17.82 -21.77
CA ALA A 125 -28.93 -16.69 -21.24
C ALA A 125 -28.12 -17.09 -20.00
N ARG A 126 -28.72 -17.86 -19.10
CA ARG A 126 -28.04 -18.40 -17.91
C ARG A 126 -26.87 -19.30 -18.30
N HIS A 127 -27.11 -20.26 -19.19
CA HIS A 127 -26.10 -21.19 -19.71
C HIS A 127 -24.94 -20.47 -20.41
N LEU A 128 -25.23 -19.47 -21.24
CA LEU A 128 -24.18 -18.68 -21.89
C LEU A 128 -23.29 -17.97 -20.88
N TRP A 129 -23.87 -17.42 -19.81
CA TRP A 129 -23.11 -16.75 -18.77
C TRP A 129 -22.31 -17.73 -17.92
N SER A 130 -22.96 -18.75 -17.35
CA SER A 130 -22.33 -19.68 -16.40
C SER A 130 -21.28 -20.58 -17.05
N ASP A 131 -21.57 -21.11 -18.23
CA ASP A 131 -20.77 -22.20 -18.80
C ASP A 131 -19.78 -21.69 -19.84
N HIS A 132 -20.02 -20.50 -20.40
CA HIS A 132 -19.25 -19.96 -21.51
C HIS A 132 -18.79 -18.51 -21.34
N GLY A 133 -19.23 -17.79 -20.29
CA GLY A 133 -18.89 -16.39 -20.08
C GLY A 133 -19.32 -15.49 -21.25
N LEU A 134 -20.44 -15.80 -21.91
CA LEU A 134 -20.99 -15.05 -23.04
C LEU A 134 -22.30 -14.36 -22.66
N ILE A 135 -22.65 -13.27 -23.35
CA ILE A 135 -23.89 -12.53 -23.15
C ILE A 135 -24.67 -12.44 -24.45
N ILE A 136 -25.99 -12.37 -24.36
CA ILE A 136 -26.87 -12.08 -25.51
C ILE A 136 -27.02 -10.57 -25.59
N ASP A 137 -26.51 -9.98 -26.66
CA ASP A 137 -26.88 -8.62 -27.04
C ASP A 137 -28.34 -8.62 -27.50
N ALA A 138 -29.24 -8.12 -26.65
CA ALA A 138 -30.66 -8.05 -26.95
C ALA A 138 -30.97 -7.16 -28.16
N ALA A 139 -30.16 -6.13 -28.41
CA ALA A 139 -30.36 -5.20 -29.51
C ALA A 139 -29.98 -5.81 -30.87
N HIS A 140 -28.92 -6.62 -30.91
CA HIS A 140 -28.41 -7.19 -32.17
C HIS A 140 -28.63 -8.70 -32.30
N ARG A 141 -29.21 -9.33 -31.28
CA ARG A 141 -29.50 -10.78 -31.21
C ARG A 141 -28.25 -11.62 -31.48
N ARG A 142 -27.09 -11.13 -31.05
CA ARG A 142 -25.80 -11.81 -31.18
C ARG A 142 -25.33 -12.26 -29.82
N VAL A 143 -24.74 -13.45 -29.80
CA VAL A 143 -23.99 -13.93 -28.65
C VAL A 143 -22.60 -13.32 -28.77
N CYS A 144 -22.20 -12.51 -27.80
CA CYS A 144 -20.92 -11.84 -27.79
C CYS A 144 -20.21 -12.04 -26.45
N SER A 145 -18.88 -11.96 -26.45
CA SER A 145 -18.13 -11.87 -25.21
C SER A 145 -18.49 -10.57 -24.48
N PRO A 146 -18.57 -10.56 -23.13
CA PRO A 146 -18.75 -9.36 -22.33
C PRO A 146 -17.84 -8.21 -22.77
N ARG A 147 -16.58 -8.52 -23.09
CA ARG A 147 -15.60 -7.56 -23.60
C ARG A 147 -16.06 -6.79 -24.84
N HIS A 148 -16.74 -7.44 -25.78
CA HIS A 148 -17.23 -6.78 -27.00
C HIS A 148 -18.42 -5.86 -26.69
N LEU A 149 -19.38 -6.32 -25.89
CA LEU A 149 -20.51 -5.49 -25.46
C LEU A 149 -20.02 -4.24 -24.72
N LEU A 150 -19.07 -4.40 -23.80
CA LEU A 150 -18.45 -3.29 -23.06
C LEU A 150 -17.74 -2.31 -23.99
N LEU A 151 -17.05 -2.79 -25.03
CA LEU A 151 -16.42 -1.92 -26.04
C LEU A 151 -17.45 -1.10 -26.83
N ASP A 152 -18.59 -1.69 -27.18
CA ASP A 152 -19.64 -0.99 -27.93
C ASP A 152 -20.39 0.00 -27.05
N LEU A 153 -20.70 -0.36 -25.80
CA LEU A 153 -21.24 0.56 -24.79
C LEU A 153 -20.28 1.73 -24.57
N TRP A 154 -18.97 1.46 -24.54
CA TRP A 154 -17.95 2.51 -24.41
C TRP A 154 -17.90 3.44 -25.62
N LYS A 155 -17.95 2.91 -26.85
CA LYS A 155 -18.05 3.74 -28.06
C LYS A 155 -19.27 4.65 -28.02
N ARG A 156 -20.43 4.13 -27.60
CA ARG A 156 -21.67 4.91 -27.46
C ARG A 156 -21.57 5.98 -26.39
N TRP A 157 -20.98 5.68 -25.23
CA TRP A 157 -20.71 6.70 -24.22
C TRP A 157 -19.78 7.78 -24.74
N ARG A 158 -18.69 7.43 -25.44
CA ARG A 158 -17.74 8.43 -25.96
C ARG A 158 -18.40 9.38 -26.96
N GLN A 159 -19.35 8.87 -27.75
CA GLN A 159 -20.12 9.65 -28.71
C GLN A 159 -21.20 10.53 -28.06
N THR A 160 -21.91 10.00 -27.06
CA THR A 160 -23.12 10.65 -26.51
C THR A 160 -22.93 11.33 -25.16
N ARG A 161 -21.85 10.98 -24.43
CA ARG A 161 -21.57 11.33 -23.04
C ARG A 161 -22.70 11.00 -22.04
N ASN A 162 -23.65 10.14 -22.41
CA ASN A 162 -24.76 9.75 -21.54
C ASN A 162 -24.30 8.72 -20.47
N PRO A 163 -24.43 9.03 -19.16
CA PRO A 163 -23.98 8.16 -18.07
C PRO A 163 -24.68 6.79 -18.01
N GLN A 164 -25.87 6.64 -18.59
CA GLN A 164 -26.59 5.35 -18.63
C GLN A 164 -25.80 4.23 -19.30
N TRP A 165 -24.92 4.57 -20.25
CA TRP A 165 -24.04 3.58 -20.88
C TRP A 165 -22.96 3.06 -19.91
N LEU A 166 -22.57 3.86 -18.91
CA LEU A 166 -21.66 3.45 -17.84
C LEU A 166 -22.39 2.53 -16.85
N ASP A 167 -23.62 2.87 -16.46
CA ASP A 167 -24.44 2.03 -15.58
C ASP A 167 -24.68 0.64 -16.20
N GLN A 168 -24.94 0.60 -17.52
CA GLN A 168 -25.03 -0.65 -18.26
C GLN A 168 -23.70 -1.40 -18.31
N ALA A 169 -22.58 -0.71 -18.55
CA ALA A 169 -21.27 -1.35 -18.55
C ALA A 169 -20.94 -1.95 -17.16
N TRP A 170 -21.27 -1.26 -16.08
CA TRP A 170 -21.15 -1.75 -14.71
C TRP A 170 -22.07 -2.96 -14.46
N PHE A 171 -23.34 -2.87 -14.84
CA PHE A 171 -24.29 -3.96 -14.68
C PHE A 171 -23.83 -5.26 -15.36
N TRP A 172 -23.24 -5.15 -16.55
CA TRP A 172 -22.82 -6.32 -17.34
C TRP A 172 -21.42 -6.83 -17.04
N GLY A 173 -20.48 -5.96 -16.69
CA GLY A 173 -19.07 -6.33 -16.52
C GLY A 173 -18.49 -6.08 -15.14
N GLY A 174 -19.30 -5.57 -14.21
CA GLY A 174 -18.94 -5.30 -12.83
C GLY A 174 -17.67 -4.48 -12.69
N GLU A 175 -16.89 -4.82 -11.67
CA GLU A 175 -15.64 -4.14 -11.34
C GLU A 175 -14.59 -4.23 -12.46
N ALA A 176 -14.55 -5.34 -13.20
CA ALA A 176 -13.60 -5.52 -14.31
C ALA A 176 -13.87 -4.54 -15.46
N ALA A 177 -15.14 -4.27 -15.77
CA ALA A 177 -15.51 -3.25 -16.76
C ALA A 177 -15.14 -1.84 -16.33
N LEU A 178 -15.36 -1.52 -15.04
CA LEU A 178 -15.01 -0.21 -14.50
C LEU A 178 -13.50 0.04 -14.54
N ARG A 179 -12.69 -0.96 -14.18
CA ARG A 179 -11.22 -0.87 -14.25
C ARG A 179 -10.72 -0.68 -15.70
N GLU A 180 -11.29 -1.42 -16.65
CA GLU A 180 -10.98 -1.23 -18.08
C GLU A 180 -11.42 0.15 -18.60
N TRP A 181 -12.50 0.72 -18.05
CA TRP A 181 -12.92 2.09 -18.33
C TRP A 181 -11.92 3.12 -17.78
N LEU A 182 -11.62 3.05 -16.48
CA LEU A 182 -10.66 3.95 -15.80
C LEU A 182 -9.30 3.99 -16.50
N ARG A 183 -8.84 2.82 -16.98
CA ARG A 183 -7.62 2.68 -17.78
C ARG A 183 -7.64 3.49 -19.07
N ARG A 184 -8.78 3.52 -19.77
CA ARG A 184 -8.89 4.11 -21.13
C ARG A 184 -9.24 5.58 -21.12
N THR A 185 -9.84 6.08 -20.04
CA THR A 185 -10.18 7.49 -19.87
C THR A 185 -9.07 8.30 -19.20
N SER A 186 -7.93 7.67 -18.85
CA SER A 186 -6.88 8.31 -18.05
C SER A 186 -7.47 8.93 -16.79
N ALA A 187 -8.23 8.12 -16.05
CA ALA A 187 -8.96 8.55 -14.87
C ALA A 187 -8.05 9.33 -13.91
N SER A 188 -8.61 10.39 -13.32
CA SER A 188 -7.86 11.17 -12.34
C SER A 188 -7.53 10.32 -11.12
N LEU A 189 -6.51 10.72 -10.35
CA LEU A 189 -6.21 10.05 -9.08
C LEU A 189 -7.40 10.07 -8.11
N GLU A 190 -8.28 11.06 -8.22
CA GLU A 190 -9.50 11.16 -7.40
C GLU A 190 -10.51 10.07 -7.76
N ASP A 191 -10.70 9.80 -9.05
CA ASP A 191 -11.58 8.72 -9.54
C ASP A 191 -11.06 7.34 -9.12
N LEU A 192 -9.75 7.19 -8.97
CA LEU A 192 -9.09 5.95 -8.53
C LEU A 192 -9.05 5.79 -7.00
N ARG A 193 -9.33 6.85 -6.22
CA ARG A 193 -9.20 6.86 -4.76
C ARG A 193 -9.94 5.71 -4.07
N PRO A 194 -11.19 5.34 -4.43
CA PRO A 194 -11.88 4.22 -3.80
C PRO A 194 -11.17 2.87 -4.03
N LEU A 195 -10.68 2.62 -5.25
CA LEU A 195 -9.94 1.39 -5.58
C LEU A 195 -8.59 1.34 -4.87
N LEU A 196 -7.91 2.48 -4.75
CA LEU A 196 -6.64 2.59 -4.03
C LEU A 196 -6.84 2.37 -2.52
N GLN A 197 -7.91 2.90 -1.93
CA GLN A 197 -8.27 2.67 -0.53
C GLN A 197 -8.61 1.19 -0.27
N GLN A 198 -9.40 0.57 -1.14
CA GLN A 198 -9.68 -0.86 -1.04
C GLN A 198 -8.40 -1.69 -1.18
N ALA A 199 -7.54 -1.35 -2.15
CA ALA A 199 -6.27 -2.03 -2.33
C ALA A 199 -5.38 -1.90 -1.09
N ALA A 200 -5.32 -0.72 -0.47
CA ALA A 200 -4.59 -0.48 0.77
C ALA A 200 -5.11 -1.36 1.93
N GLN A 201 -6.43 -1.48 2.09
CA GLN A 201 -7.05 -2.34 3.11
C GLN A 201 -6.72 -3.82 2.91
N GLU A 202 -6.60 -4.25 1.65
CA GLU A 202 -6.20 -5.61 1.28
C GLU A 202 -4.67 -5.80 1.22
N HIS A 203 -3.88 -4.80 1.64
CA HIS A 203 -2.41 -4.78 1.57
C HIS A 203 -1.86 -5.08 0.15
N CYS A 204 -2.59 -4.64 -0.87
CA CYS A 204 -2.24 -4.76 -2.28
C CYS A 204 -2.16 -3.38 -2.94
N GLY A 205 -1.67 -3.33 -4.17
CA GLY A 205 -1.76 -2.13 -5.01
C GLY A 205 -2.35 -2.46 -6.37
N LEU A 206 -2.54 -1.45 -7.21
CA LEU A 206 -3.15 -1.62 -8.52
C LEU A 206 -2.08 -1.80 -9.60
N CYS A 207 -2.27 -2.76 -10.49
CA CYS A 207 -1.42 -2.92 -11.66
C CYS A 207 -1.46 -1.65 -12.53
N PRO A 208 -0.31 -1.08 -12.97
CA PRO A 208 -0.29 0.11 -13.83
C PRO A 208 -1.00 -0.08 -15.17
N VAL A 209 -1.11 -1.33 -15.64
CA VAL A 209 -1.67 -1.62 -16.96
C VAL A 209 -3.16 -1.91 -16.85
N CYS A 210 -3.60 -2.84 -16.00
CA CYS A 210 -5.01 -3.25 -15.96
C CYS A 210 -5.78 -2.83 -14.71
N LEU A 211 -5.14 -2.11 -13.77
CA LEU A 211 -5.71 -1.70 -12.48
C LEU A 211 -6.27 -2.87 -11.64
N SER A 212 -5.86 -4.11 -11.94
CA SER A 212 -6.16 -5.27 -11.09
C SER A 212 -5.34 -5.18 -9.81
N PRO A 213 -5.87 -5.61 -8.65
CA PRO A 213 -5.09 -5.74 -7.43
C PRO A 213 -3.96 -6.74 -7.66
N VAL A 214 -2.77 -6.36 -7.19
CA VAL A 214 -1.55 -7.16 -7.20
C VAL A 214 -0.97 -7.06 -5.79
N PRO A 215 -0.54 -8.18 -5.16
CA PRO A 215 0.11 -8.12 -3.86
C PRO A 215 1.24 -7.09 -3.85
N ALA A 216 1.41 -6.39 -2.74
CA ALA A 216 2.51 -5.44 -2.60
C ALA A 216 3.87 -6.15 -2.78
N SER A 217 4.87 -5.36 -3.20
CA SER A 217 6.24 -5.83 -3.38
C SER A 217 6.85 -6.28 -2.05
N ALA A 218 6.75 -5.45 -1.01
CA ALA A 218 7.10 -5.82 0.36
C ALA A 218 5.94 -6.52 1.08
N PRO A 219 6.22 -7.54 1.91
CA PRO A 219 5.24 -8.02 2.88
C PRO A 219 4.90 -6.89 3.86
N SER A 220 3.64 -6.83 4.32
CA SER A 220 3.27 -5.90 5.39
C SER A 220 4.14 -6.16 6.62
N PRO A 221 4.68 -5.13 7.29
CA PRO A 221 5.41 -5.34 8.53
C PRO A 221 4.49 -6.04 9.53
N TRP A 222 5.04 -7.03 10.23
CA TRP A 222 4.33 -7.68 11.31
C TRP A 222 4.20 -6.70 12.48
N PRO A 223 3.01 -6.55 13.08
CA PRO A 223 2.86 -5.68 14.24
C PRO A 223 3.66 -6.26 15.43
N PRO A 224 4.17 -5.44 16.36
CA PRO A 224 4.81 -5.96 17.57
C PRO A 224 3.85 -6.83 18.39
N LEU A 225 4.37 -7.64 19.30
CA LEU A 225 3.57 -8.38 20.27
C LEU A 225 2.73 -7.43 21.12
N THR A 226 1.50 -7.85 21.46
CA THR A 226 0.66 -7.09 22.39
C THR A 226 1.26 -7.25 23.78
N LEU A 227 1.86 -6.16 24.28
CA LEU A 227 2.50 -6.12 25.58
C LEU A 227 1.64 -5.31 26.53
N THR A 228 1.22 -5.96 27.60
CA THR A 228 0.57 -5.36 28.77
C THR A 228 1.45 -5.60 29.98
N PRO A 229 1.26 -4.87 31.10
CA PRO A 229 2.12 -5.01 32.28
C PRO A 229 2.20 -6.44 32.87
N ARG A 230 1.27 -7.34 32.52
CA ARG A 230 1.26 -8.72 33.03
C ARG A 230 1.19 -9.79 31.95
N ARG A 231 1.12 -9.41 30.69
CA ARG A 231 0.92 -10.35 29.59
C ARG A 231 1.56 -9.87 28.31
N LEU A 232 2.36 -10.75 27.72
CA LEU A 232 2.85 -10.66 26.35
C LEU A 232 2.05 -11.66 25.51
N SER A 233 1.39 -11.25 24.43
CA SER A 233 0.55 -12.18 23.65
C SER A 233 0.49 -11.89 22.16
N THR A 234 0.27 -12.96 21.39
CA THR A 234 -0.01 -12.94 19.94
C THR A 234 -0.60 -14.28 19.51
N PHE A 235 -1.60 -14.30 18.62
CA PHE A 235 -2.01 -15.49 17.85
C PHE A 235 -1.89 -16.85 18.57
N GLY A 236 -2.48 -16.99 19.76
CA GLY A 236 -2.45 -18.24 20.54
C GLY A 236 -1.22 -18.46 21.43
N TRP A 237 -0.17 -17.64 21.30
CA TRP A 237 0.94 -17.53 22.24
C TRP A 237 0.61 -16.51 23.34
N SER A 238 0.82 -16.87 24.60
CA SER A 238 0.92 -15.89 25.68
C SER A 238 1.98 -16.23 26.71
N VAL A 239 2.64 -15.21 27.23
CA VAL A 239 3.47 -15.27 28.42
C VAL A 239 2.80 -14.39 29.45
N ASP A 240 2.26 -15.00 30.49
CA ASP A 240 1.57 -14.34 31.59
C ASP A 240 2.49 -14.32 32.81
N TYR A 241 2.65 -13.13 33.39
CA TYR A 241 3.49 -12.90 34.56
C TYR A 241 2.62 -12.54 35.77
N HIS A 242 2.66 -13.41 36.77
CA HIS A 242 1.96 -13.23 38.03
C HIS A 242 2.99 -12.98 39.15
N PRO A 243 3.19 -11.72 39.56
CA PRO A 243 4.09 -11.42 40.66
C PRO A 243 3.45 -11.88 41.98
N GLY A 244 4.08 -12.84 42.67
CA GLY A 244 3.74 -13.22 44.03
C GLY A 244 4.74 -12.66 45.04
N PRO A 245 4.42 -12.71 46.36
CA PRO A 245 5.27 -12.15 47.41
C PRO A 245 6.60 -12.89 47.58
N TRP A 246 6.59 -14.22 47.35
CA TRP A 246 7.74 -15.10 47.52
C TRP A 246 8.15 -15.76 46.21
N TRP A 247 7.17 -16.08 45.37
CA TRP A 247 7.35 -16.75 44.08
C TRP A 247 6.80 -15.88 42.96
N GLU A 248 7.52 -15.82 41.85
CA GLU A 248 7.05 -15.27 40.59
C GLU A 248 6.61 -16.43 39.71
N ILE A 249 5.38 -16.37 39.22
CA ILE A 249 4.80 -17.41 38.36
C ILE A 249 4.78 -16.88 36.93
N VAL A 250 5.47 -17.60 36.04
CA VAL A 250 5.40 -17.37 34.60
C VAL A 250 4.60 -18.51 33.99
N THR A 251 3.49 -18.17 33.37
CA THR A 251 2.65 -19.13 32.62
C THR A 251 2.86 -18.88 31.13
N ILE A 252 3.29 -19.91 30.41
CA ILE A 252 3.49 -19.84 28.96
C ILE A 252 2.41 -20.69 28.31
N GLN A 253 1.59 -20.08 27.47
CA GLN A 253 0.61 -20.75 26.63
C GLN A 253 1.10 -20.78 25.18
N THR A 254 1.04 -21.97 24.58
CA THR A 254 1.34 -22.21 23.16
C THR A 254 0.03 -22.36 22.36
N PRO A 255 0.04 -22.21 21.02
CA PRO A 255 -1.13 -22.42 20.18
C PRO A 255 -1.73 -23.82 20.32
N GLN A 256 -0.90 -24.83 20.60
CA GLN A 256 -1.32 -26.21 20.87
C GLN A 256 -1.90 -26.39 22.29
N ARG A 257 -2.19 -25.29 22.99
CA ARG A 257 -2.74 -25.23 24.36
C ARG A 257 -1.90 -25.94 25.42
N ARG A 258 -0.59 -26.11 25.18
CA ARG A 258 0.33 -26.55 26.24
C ARG A 258 0.61 -25.36 27.15
N SER A 259 0.24 -25.49 28.42
CA SER A 259 0.58 -24.52 29.46
C SER A 259 1.82 -25.00 30.23
N LEU A 260 2.90 -24.25 30.15
CA LEU A 260 4.08 -24.46 31.00
C LEU A 260 4.03 -23.44 32.12
N VAL A 261 4.05 -23.92 33.37
CA VAL A 261 4.10 -23.07 34.56
C VAL A 261 5.50 -23.17 35.16
N ARG A 262 6.17 -22.03 35.31
CA ARG A 262 7.48 -21.94 35.94
C ARG A 262 7.39 -21.07 37.18
N PHE A 263 7.99 -21.56 38.26
CA PHE A 263 8.12 -20.83 39.52
C PHE A 263 9.55 -20.33 39.65
N ARG A 264 9.71 -19.03 39.91
CA ARG A 264 10.99 -18.43 40.26
C ARG A 264 10.91 -17.87 41.68
N PRO A 265 11.96 -18.04 42.51
CA PRO A 265 12.05 -17.26 43.73
C PRO A 265 12.05 -15.78 43.34
N SER A 266 11.15 -15.01 43.94
CA SER A 266 11.10 -13.58 43.69
C SER A 266 12.40 -12.91 44.12
N SER A 267 12.74 -11.78 43.50
CA SER A 267 13.86 -10.95 43.99
C SER A 267 13.69 -10.57 45.47
N ARG A 268 12.44 -10.54 45.95
CA ARG A 268 12.07 -10.32 47.35
C ARG A 268 12.59 -11.44 48.25
N LEU A 269 12.37 -12.69 47.87
CA LEU A 269 12.85 -13.85 48.63
C LEU A 269 14.38 -13.83 48.69
N GLY A 270 15.04 -13.59 47.57
CA GLY A 270 16.51 -13.48 47.51
C GLY A 270 17.06 -12.35 48.40
N ALA A 271 16.46 -11.16 48.33
CA ALA A 271 16.83 -10.04 49.18
C ALA A 271 16.58 -10.32 50.67
N CYS A 272 15.45 -10.94 51.03
CA CYS A 272 15.16 -11.34 52.40
C CYS A 272 16.18 -12.36 52.91
N LEU A 273 16.51 -13.39 52.13
CA LEU A 273 17.50 -14.40 52.52
C LEU A 273 18.90 -13.79 52.67
N ALA A 274 19.30 -12.90 51.75
CA ALA A 274 20.58 -12.19 51.85
C ALA A 274 20.63 -11.27 53.08
N ALA A 275 19.55 -10.54 53.36
CA ALA A 275 19.47 -9.65 54.51
C ALA A 275 19.44 -10.43 55.84
N LEU A 276 18.73 -11.56 55.90
CA LEU A 276 18.76 -12.47 57.06
C LEU A 276 20.15 -13.06 57.27
N GLY A 277 20.83 -13.47 56.19
CA GLY A 277 22.21 -13.95 56.25
C GLY A 277 23.19 -12.90 56.77
N ALA A 278 23.10 -11.67 56.26
CA ALA A 278 23.90 -10.54 56.72
C ALA A 278 23.61 -10.19 58.20
N ALA A 279 22.34 -10.23 58.61
CA ALA A 279 21.91 -10.01 59.98
C ALA A 279 22.50 -11.04 60.94
N GLY A 280 22.41 -12.33 60.57
CA GLY A 280 22.97 -13.43 61.35
C GLY A 280 24.48 -13.30 61.50
N LEU A 281 25.18 -12.92 60.43
CA LEU A 281 26.62 -12.70 60.45
C LEU A 281 27.00 -11.50 61.35
N LEU A 282 26.25 -10.40 61.28
CA LEU A 282 26.48 -9.23 62.13
C LEU A 282 26.22 -9.52 63.62
N LEU A 283 25.15 -10.24 63.93
CA LEU A 283 24.81 -10.68 65.29
C LEU A 283 25.84 -11.66 65.86
N SER A 284 26.50 -12.46 65.02
CA SER A 284 27.53 -13.41 65.46
C SER A 284 28.82 -12.74 65.95
N VAL A 285 29.06 -11.49 65.55
CA VAL A 285 30.28 -10.73 65.88
C VAL A 285 30.07 -9.81 67.10
N LEU A 286 28.82 -9.53 67.48
CA LEU A 286 28.49 -8.61 68.58
C LEU A 286 28.55 -9.32 69.95
N PRO A 287 29.17 -8.71 70.98
CA PRO A 287 29.17 -9.26 72.33
C PRO A 287 27.76 -9.30 72.92
N SER A 288 27.44 -10.38 73.64
CA SER A 288 26.09 -10.72 74.13
C SER A 288 25.43 -9.60 74.96
N SER A 289 26.22 -8.75 75.62
CA SER A 289 25.76 -7.62 76.43
C SER A 289 25.31 -6.40 75.61
N ALA A 290 25.78 -6.25 74.36
CA ALA A 290 25.41 -5.13 73.47
C ALA A 290 24.26 -5.47 72.50
N GLY A 291 23.92 -6.76 72.34
CA GLY A 291 22.98 -7.23 71.33
C GLY A 291 21.57 -6.64 71.44
N MET A 292 21.06 -6.43 72.67
CA MET A 292 19.72 -5.91 72.91
C MET A 292 19.54 -4.45 72.47
N ALA A 293 20.59 -3.62 72.58
CA ALA A 293 20.52 -2.20 72.20
C ALA A 293 20.70 -2.00 70.68
N VAL A 294 21.45 -2.89 70.01
CA VAL A 294 21.77 -2.78 68.59
C VAL A 294 20.69 -3.42 67.69
N LEU A 295 19.91 -4.36 68.23
CA LEU A 295 18.84 -5.06 67.51
C LEU A 295 17.84 -4.15 66.76
N PRO A 296 17.25 -3.08 67.34
CA PRO A 296 16.30 -2.24 66.62
C PRO A 296 16.95 -1.48 65.45
N VAL A 297 18.22 -1.08 65.59
CA VAL A 297 18.98 -0.40 64.53
C VAL A 297 19.23 -1.37 63.37
N VAL A 298 19.65 -2.60 63.67
CA VAL A 298 19.88 -3.66 62.68
C VAL A 298 18.57 -4.03 61.97
N CYS A 299 17.47 -4.21 62.70
CA CYS A 299 16.15 -4.44 62.12
C CYS A 299 15.69 -3.28 61.24
N GLY A 300 15.93 -2.03 61.64
CA GLY A 300 15.63 -0.84 60.84
C GLY A 300 16.45 -0.79 59.54
N LEU A 301 17.75 -1.09 59.61
CA LEU A 301 18.64 -1.16 58.44
C LEU A 301 18.24 -2.30 57.50
N ILE A 302 17.90 -3.48 58.02
CA ILE A 302 17.40 -4.61 57.24
C ILE A 302 16.09 -4.25 56.57
N TYR A 303 15.14 -3.66 57.29
CA TYR A 303 13.86 -3.24 56.71
C TYR A 303 14.07 -2.17 55.62
N GLY A 304 14.95 -1.20 55.86
CA GLY A 304 15.33 -0.18 54.88
C GLY A 304 15.99 -0.79 53.64
N LEU A 305 16.95 -1.70 53.82
CA LEU A 305 17.64 -2.41 52.76
C LEU A 305 16.68 -3.31 51.96
N VAL A 306 15.84 -4.08 52.63
CA VAL A 306 14.81 -4.90 51.99
C VAL A 306 13.87 -3.98 51.22
N ARG A 307 13.31 -2.92 51.81
CA ARG A 307 12.42 -1.98 51.10
C ARG A 307 13.10 -1.32 49.89
N TYR A 308 14.39 -1.00 49.99
CA TYR A 308 15.19 -0.45 48.90
C TYR A 308 15.40 -1.48 47.78
N LEU A 309 15.80 -2.71 48.11
CA LEU A 309 15.95 -3.81 47.15
C LEU A 309 14.60 -4.27 46.55
N LEU A 310 13.51 -4.09 47.29
CA LEU A 310 12.14 -4.35 46.86
C LEU A 310 11.60 -3.30 45.89
N ARG A 311 12.20 -2.10 45.81
CA ARG A 311 12.00 -1.19 44.68
C ARG A 311 12.73 -1.77 43.49
N SER A 312 12.15 -2.82 42.92
CA SER A 312 12.71 -3.41 41.72
C SER A 312 12.68 -2.36 40.62
N PRO A 313 13.85 -1.94 40.13
CA PRO A 313 13.93 -0.86 39.15
C PRO A 313 13.43 -1.32 37.78
N VAL A 314 13.26 -2.63 37.58
CA VAL A 314 12.93 -3.25 36.30
C VAL A 314 11.41 -3.22 36.08
N PRO A 315 10.94 -2.50 35.04
CA PRO A 315 9.55 -2.54 34.59
C PRO A 315 9.01 -3.97 34.42
N PRO A 316 7.73 -4.23 34.72
CA PRO A 316 7.16 -5.57 34.60
C PRO A 316 7.12 -6.07 33.15
N GLU A 317 7.06 -5.15 32.19
CA GLU A 317 7.19 -5.41 30.75
C GLU A 317 8.54 -6.05 30.38
N ASP A 318 9.63 -5.55 30.96
CA ASP A 318 10.98 -6.06 30.70
C ASP A 318 11.14 -7.49 31.21
N ARG A 319 10.51 -7.80 32.36
CA ARG A 319 10.51 -9.16 32.92
C ARG A 319 9.78 -10.17 32.02
N LEU A 320 8.68 -9.74 31.38
CA LEU A 320 7.93 -10.57 30.44
C LEU A 320 8.77 -10.90 29.20
N ILE A 321 9.48 -9.90 28.67
CA ILE A 321 10.39 -10.06 27.54
C ILE A 321 11.55 -10.99 27.92
N ASP A 322 12.17 -10.77 29.08
CA ASP A 322 13.22 -11.64 29.61
C ASP A 322 12.76 -13.09 29.76
N ALA A 323 11.56 -13.29 30.32
CA ALA A 323 10.99 -14.61 30.48
C ALA A 323 10.72 -15.29 29.13
N ALA A 324 10.23 -14.55 28.13
CA ALA A 324 10.04 -15.06 26.78
C ALA A 324 11.38 -15.52 26.17
N TRP A 325 12.43 -14.70 26.23
CA TRP A 325 13.75 -15.05 25.70
C TRP A 325 14.41 -16.22 26.43
N GLN A 326 14.26 -16.30 27.75
CA GLN A 326 14.91 -17.34 28.54
C GLN A 326 14.20 -18.70 28.48
N TYR A 327 12.88 -18.69 28.31
CA TYR A 327 12.08 -19.91 28.48
C TYR A 327 11.27 -20.33 27.28
N LEU A 328 10.76 -19.37 26.50
CA LEU A 328 9.92 -19.68 25.37
C LEU A 328 10.77 -19.91 24.12
N VAL A 329 11.66 -18.98 23.80
CA VAL A 329 12.48 -19.03 22.58
C VAL A 329 13.30 -20.31 22.42
N PRO A 330 13.96 -20.85 23.48
CA PRO A 330 14.73 -22.09 23.34
C PRO A 330 13.89 -23.33 23.02
N GLU A 331 12.59 -23.31 23.36
CA GLU A 331 11.65 -24.41 23.12
C GLU A 331 10.96 -24.30 21.74
N LEU A 332 11.14 -23.18 21.02
CA LEU A 332 10.54 -22.97 19.72
C LEU A 332 11.28 -23.79 18.64
N ALA A 333 10.53 -24.59 17.88
CA ALA A 333 11.04 -25.19 16.66
C ALA A 333 11.04 -24.14 15.53
N TRP A 334 12.13 -23.37 15.38
CA TRP A 334 12.18 -22.20 14.47
C TRP A 334 11.95 -22.53 12.99
N GLN A 335 11.99 -23.80 12.61
CA GLN A 335 11.65 -24.26 11.26
C GLN A 335 10.15 -24.12 10.93
N GLN A 336 9.30 -23.89 11.93
CA GLN A 336 7.86 -23.71 11.72
C GLN A 336 7.53 -22.23 11.44
N PRO A 337 6.76 -21.91 10.37
CA PRO A 337 6.42 -20.53 10.01
C PRO A 337 5.79 -19.71 11.14
N ASP A 338 4.93 -20.33 11.94
CA ASP A 338 4.28 -19.65 13.07
C ASP A 338 5.27 -19.26 14.18
N HIS A 339 6.34 -20.04 14.36
CA HIS A 339 7.40 -19.74 15.33
C HIS A 339 8.30 -18.61 14.83
N LEU A 340 8.61 -18.57 13.53
CA LEU A 340 9.35 -17.45 12.91
C LEU A 340 8.60 -16.14 13.08
N ARG A 341 7.29 -16.14 12.79
CA ARG A 341 6.44 -14.95 12.97
C ARG A 341 6.40 -14.49 14.43
N PHE A 342 6.29 -15.42 15.38
CA PHE A 342 6.38 -15.10 16.80
C PHE A 342 7.73 -14.44 17.14
N LEU A 343 8.84 -15.02 16.67
CA LEU A 343 10.19 -14.50 16.94
C LEU A 343 10.45 -13.14 16.31
N ILE A 344 10.00 -12.90 15.08
CA ILE A 344 10.09 -11.58 14.43
C ILE A 344 9.44 -10.53 15.33
N ARG A 345 8.20 -10.80 15.77
CA ARG A 345 7.44 -9.88 16.61
C ARG A 345 8.08 -9.72 18.00
N LEU A 346 8.63 -10.79 18.57
CA LEU A 346 9.36 -10.73 19.84
C LEU A 346 10.60 -9.84 19.71
N CYS A 347 11.36 -9.97 18.62
CA CYS A 347 12.53 -9.13 18.39
C CYS A 347 12.14 -7.65 18.30
N GLN A 348 11.09 -7.32 17.55
CA GLN A 348 10.55 -5.96 17.45
C GLN A 348 10.11 -5.41 18.82
N THR A 349 9.37 -6.21 19.61
CA THR A 349 8.92 -5.79 20.96
C THR A 349 10.06 -5.67 21.97
N SER A 350 11.19 -6.34 21.73
CA SER A 350 12.36 -6.30 22.61
C SER A 350 13.25 -5.07 22.41
N LEU A 351 13.01 -4.27 21.36
CA LEU A 351 13.80 -3.07 21.08
C LEU A 351 13.65 -2.04 22.22
N GLY A 352 14.75 -1.75 22.90
CA GLY A 352 14.78 -0.83 24.05
C GLY A 352 14.12 -1.37 25.33
N LYS A 353 13.81 -2.68 25.38
CA LYS A 353 13.16 -3.34 26.51
C LYS A 353 13.89 -4.61 26.93
N GLY A 354 13.62 -5.10 28.13
CA GLY A 354 14.26 -6.29 28.70
C GLY A 354 15.75 -6.11 29.00
N ASP A 355 16.39 -7.17 29.46
CA ASP A 355 17.81 -7.25 29.76
C ASP A 355 18.59 -7.86 28.57
N PRO A 356 19.44 -7.07 27.88
CA PRO A 356 20.28 -7.54 26.79
C PRO A 356 21.14 -8.76 27.14
N ALA A 357 21.65 -8.83 28.38
CA ALA A 357 22.54 -9.91 28.80
C ALA A 357 21.82 -11.26 28.82
N LYS A 358 20.54 -11.27 29.20
CA LYS A 358 19.74 -12.50 29.29
C LYS A 358 19.41 -13.11 27.93
N ARG A 359 19.29 -12.29 26.89
CA ARG A 359 18.92 -12.76 25.54
C ARG A 359 20.10 -12.96 24.60
N ARG A 360 21.27 -12.36 24.88
CA ARG A 360 22.45 -12.38 23.99
C ARG A 360 22.81 -13.77 23.48
N ALA A 361 22.95 -14.76 24.35
CA ALA A 361 23.37 -16.11 23.95
C ALA A 361 22.36 -16.78 22.99
N VAL A 362 21.05 -16.63 23.27
CA VAL A 362 19.98 -17.18 22.44
C VAL A 362 19.91 -16.46 21.10
N LEU A 363 20.02 -15.13 21.11
CA LEU A 363 19.98 -14.31 19.90
C LEU A 363 21.17 -14.62 18.98
N GLN A 364 22.38 -14.76 19.52
CA GLN A 364 23.57 -15.16 18.78
C GLN A 364 23.44 -16.56 18.20
N HIS A 365 22.88 -17.51 18.96
CA HIS A 365 22.62 -18.85 18.45
C HIS A 365 21.64 -18.83 17.27
N ILE A 366 20.56 -18.05 17.35
CA ILE A 366 19.62 -17.83 16.24
C ILE A 366 20.35 -17.23 15.04
N LEU A 367 21.10 -16.14 15.22
CA LEU A 367 21.77 -15.45 14.12
C LEU A 367 22.81 -16.33 13.43
N HIS A 368 23.56 -17.13 14.17
CA HIS A 368 24.49 -18.11 13.62
C HIS A 368 23.76 -19.16 12.76
N HIS A 369 22.66 -19.72 13.27
CA HIS A 369 21.83 -20.66 12.52
C HIS A 369 21.20 -20.03 11.26
N LEU A 370 20.81 -18.74 11.30
CA LEU A 370 20.29 -17.99 10.16
C LEU A 370 21.36 -17.63 9.12
N GLN A 371 22.65 -17.67 9.49
CA GLN A 371 23.76 -17.46 8.56
C GLN A 371 24.11 -18.74 7.80
N ASP A 372 24.11 -19.88 8.49
CA ASP A 372 24.51 -21.18 7.92
C ASP A 372 23.45 -21.75 6.97
N GLN A 373 22.17 -21.44 7.19
CA GLN A 373 21.10 -21.91 6.31
C GLN A 373 20.86 -20.95 5.16
N SER A 374 21.47 -21.24 4.01
CA SER A 374 21.11 -20.63 2.72
C SER A 374 19.77 -21.19 2.21
N VAL A 375 18.67 -20.94 2.93
CA VAL A 375 17.35 -21.34 2.45
C VAL A 375 16.91 -20.36 1.36
N GLU A 376 17.09 -20.76 0.12
CA GLU A 376 16.50 -20.07 -1.02
C GLU A 376 14.97 -20.04 -0.86
N GLY A 377 14.40 -18.83 -0.87
CA GLY A 377 12.98 -18.63 -1.13
C GLY A 377 12.07 -18.27 0.06
N GLU A 378 12.52 -18.34 1.31
CA GLU A 378 11.66 -17.97 2.45
C GLU A 378 11.86 -16.52 2.90
N SER A 379 10.95 -15.63 2.50
CA SER A 379 10.97 -14.21 2.87
C SER A 379 10.95 -13.97 4.39
N GLU A 380 10.34 -14.87 5.15
CA GLU A 380 10.22 -14.75 6.62
C GLU A 380 11.57 -14.94 7.32
N TRP A 381 12.45 -15.81 6.81
CA TRP A 381 13.79 -16.03 7.37
C TRP A 381 14.66 -14.78 7.27
N TRP A 382 14.70 -14.16 6.09
CA TRP A 382 15.44 -12.92 5.87
C TRP A 382 14.88 -11.77 6.71
N HIS A 383 13.57 -11.74 6.90
CA HIS A 383 12.93 -10.76 7.78
C HIS A 383 13.35 -10.96 9.24
N LEU A 384 13.33 -12.20 9.75
CA LEU A 384 13.81 -12.52 11.10
C LEU A 384 15.28 -12.14 11.26
N ARG A 385 16.14 -12.52 10.31
CA ARG A 385 17.57 -12.19 10.35
C ARG A 385 17.80 -10.68 10.45
N GLY A 386 17.07 -9.89 9.67
CA GLY A 386 17.15 -8.42 9.70
C GLY A 386 16.80 -7.84 11.07
N VAL A 387 15.63 -8.17 11.60
CA VAL A 387 15.19 -7.64 12.90
C VAL A 387 16.07 -8.15 14.05
N ALA A 388 16.45 -9.43 14.04
CA ALA A 388 17.29 -10.04 15.07
C ALA A 388 18.69 -9.41 15.11
N GLN A 389 19.30 -9.16 13.95
CA GLN A 389 20.61 -8.51 13.88
C GLN A 389 20.51 -7.06 14.35
N TRP A 390 19.47 -6.32 13.95
CA TRP A 390 19.23 -4.98 14.49
C TRP A 390 19.08 -4.95 16.01
N LEU A 391 18.35 -5.92 16.58
CA LEU A 391 18.22 -6.07 18.03
C LEU A 391 19.58 -6.36 18.70
N GLU A 392 20.37 -7.29 18.16
CA GLU A 392 21.70 -7.61 18.69
C GLU A 392 22.60 -6.38 18.76
N TRP A 393 22.59 -5.55 17.72
CA TRP A 393 23.34 -4.30 17.70
C TRP A 393 22.81 -3.29 18.72
N CYS A 394 21.49 -3.13 18.82
CA CYS A 394 20.89 -2.28 19.85
C CYS A 394 21.27 -2.71 21.27
N ASP A 395 21.46 -4.01 21.49
CA ASP A 395 21.83 -4.63 22.75
C ASP A 395 23.32 -4.51 23.08
N ALA A 396 24.16 -4.49 22.06
CA ALA A 396 25.61 -4.39 22.20
C ALA A 396 26.07 -2.95 22.50
N LEU A 397 25.32 -1.95 22.00
CA LEU A 397 25.70 -0.55 22.13
C LEU A 397 25.16 0.12 23.39
N PRO A 398 26.01 0.84 24.14
CA PRO A 398 25.57 1.80 25.15
C PRO A 398 24.54 2.81 24.64
N ALA A 399 23.67 3.26 25.54
CA ALA A 399 22.75 4.35 25.27
C ALA A 399 23.52 5.63 24.88
N GLY A 400 23.00 6.36 23.88
CA GLY A 400 23.62 7.61 23.39
C GLY A 400 24.69 7.43 22.31
N ILE A 401 25.09 6.19 21.99
CA ILE A 401 25.94 5.95 20.81
C ILE A 401 25.12 6.15 19.55
N ASP A 402 25.73 6.83 18.59
CA ASP A 402 25.19 7.01 17.25
C ASP A 402 25.00 5.67 16.52
N ARG A 403 23.74 5.35 16.21
CA ARG A 403 23.33 4.11 15.54
C ARG A 403 23.27 4.21 14.01
N SER A 404 23.48 5.41 13.47
CA SER A 404 23.24 5.69 12.04
C SER A 404 24.20 4.92 11.14
N MET A 405 25.49 4.90 11.48
CA MET A 405 26.50 4.18 10.71
C MET A 405 26.25 2.67 10.71
N LEU A 406 25.73 2.12 11.81
CA LEU A 406 25.40 0.70 11.90
C LEU A 406 24.19 0.36 11.04
N LEU A 407 23.15 1.19 11.07
CA LEU A 407 22.02 1.04 10.17
C LEU A 407 22.48 1.05 8.71
N VAL A 408 23.34 2.01 8.35
CA VAL A 408 23.94 2.07 7.00
C VAL A 408 24.70 0.79 6.69
N SER A 409 25.52 0.27 7.61
CA SER A 409 26.28 -0.97 7.40
C SER A 409 25.40 -2.20 7.19
N LEU A 410 24.21 -2.25 7.79
CA LEU A 410 23.26 -3.36 7.61
C LEU A 410 22.48 -3.23 6.29
N LEU A 411 22.14 -2.01 5.88
CA LEU A 411 21.35 -1.78 4.66
C LEU A 411 22.19 -1.77 3.38
N SER A 412 23.45 -1.34 3.45
CA SER A 412 24.33 -1.19 2.27
C SER A 412 24.53 -2.47 1.44
N PRO A 413 24.70 -3.67 2.06
CA PRO A 413 24.77 -4.94 1.33
C PRO A 413 23.60 -5.19 0.37
N ALA A 414 22.41 -4.65 0.66
CA ALA A 414 21.24 -4.82 -0.21
C ALA A 414 21.38 -4.08 -1.55
N PHE A 415 22.02 -2.91 -1.56
CA PHE A 415 22.30 -2.17 -2.80
C PHE A 415 23.27 -2.91 -3.72
N ARG A 416 24.12 -3.78 -3.14
CA ARG A 416 25.05 -4.64 -3.87
C ARG A 416 24.47 -6.01 -4.22
N GLY A 417 23.27 -6.33 -3.73
CA GLY A 417 22.62 -7.63 -3.93
C GLY A 417 23.15 -8.76 -3.05
N GLU A 418 23.93 -8.45 -2.01
CA GLU A 418 24.49 -9.45 -1.08
C GLU A 418 23.42 -10.00 -0.12
N VAL A 419 22.39 -9.20 0.17
CA VAL A 419 21.21 -9.59 0.96
C VAL A 419 19.94 -9.14 0.23
N PRO A 420 18.81 -9.87 0.39
CA PRO A 420 17.57 -9.50 -0.28
C PRO A 420 16.91 -8.27 0.34
N TRP A 421 16.05 -7.61 -0.44
CA TRP A 421 15.29 -6.43 0.02
C TRP A 421 14.41 -6.68 1.24
N THR A 422 13.91 -7.91 1.42
CA THR A 422 13.11 -8.28 2.60
C THR A 422 13.90 -8.17 3.89
N TYR A 423 15.22 -8.41 3.87
CA TYR A 423 16.10 -8.19 5.00
C TYR A 423 16.26 -6.69 5.28
N ALA A 424 16.56 -5.89 4.25
CA ALA A 424 16.77 -4.46 4.38
C ALA A 424 15.50 -3.71 4.85
N GLU A 425 14.34 -4.10 4.32
CA GLU A 425 13.03 -3.60 4.75
C GLU A 425 12.74 -3.93 6.22
N ALA A 426 13.11 -5.13 6.68
CA ALA A 426 12.94 -5.54 8.07
C ALA A 426 13.82 -4.72 9.03
N VAL A 427 15.09 -4.49 8.65
CA VAL A 427 16.02 -3.64 9.42
C VAL A 427 15.50 -2.20 9.47
N ALA A 428 15.08 -1.63 8.34
CA ALA A 428 14.53 -0.28 8.28
C ALA A 428 13.26 -0.13 9.13
N ALA A 429 12.34 -1.10 9.07
CA ALA A 429 11.13 -1.11 9.90
C ALA A 429 11.47 -1.18 11.40
N ALA A 430 12.45 -2.00 11.77
CA ALA A 430 12.88 -2.15 13.16
C ALA A 430 13.58 -0.88 13.70
N TYR A 431 14.31 -0.15 12.85
CA TYR A 431 14.87 1.16 13.19
C TYR A 431 13.76 2.20 13.43
N LEU A 432 12.81 2.31 12.51
CA LEU A 432 11.71 3.28 12.59
C LEU A 432 10.71 3.00 13.72
N ALA A 433 10.69 1.79 14.27
CA ALA A 433 9.88 1.44 15.43
C ALA A 433 10.37 2.13 16.73
N GLN A 434 11.58 2.68 16.73
CA GLN A 434 12.16 3.42 17.84
C GLN A 434 12.00 4.94 17.63
N PRO A 435 12.04 5.76 18.69
CA PRO A 435 12.08 7.21 18.52
C PRO A 435 13.38 7.61 17.82
N VAL A 436 13.25 8.20 16.63
CA VAL A 436 14.38 8.67 15.82
C VAL A 436 14.37 10.20 15.80
N GLU A 437 15.50 10.81 16.14
CA GLU A 437 15.69 12.25 15.94
C GLU A 437 15.72 12.59 14.46
N TYR A 438 14.95 13.59 14.04
CA TYR A 438 14.80 13.97 12.63
C TYR A 438 16.15 14.24 11.94
N GLY A 439 17.07 14.96 12.59
CA GLY A 439 18.41 15.21 12.06
C GLY A 439 19.24 13.93 11.85
N SER A 440 19.09 12.95 12.74
CA SER A 440 19.74 11.64 12.60
C SER A 440 19.18 10.85 11.41
N LEU A 441 17.85 10.91 11.19
CA LEU A 441 17.22 10.30 10.02
C LEU A 441 17.72 10.92 8.71
N LEU A 442 17.77 12.25 8.62
CA LEU A 442 18.31 12.94 7.44
C LEU A 442 19.78 12.57 7.18
N ARG A 443 20.57 12.39 8.24
CA ARG A 443 21.96 11.96 8.08
C ARG A 443 22.05 10.51 7.57
N VAL A 444 21.21 9.60 8.08
CA VAL A 444 21.09 8.24 7.55
C VAL A 444 20.72 8.28 6.06
N GLN A 445 19.78 9.13 5.65
CA GLN A 445 19.40 9.30 4.25
C GLN A 445 20.60 9.67 3.37
N VAL A 446 21.39 10.66 3.78
CA VAL A 446 22.60 11.09 3.07
C VAL A 446 23.59 9.93 2.94
N LEU A 447 23.88 9.22 4.03
CA LEU A 447 24.83 8.10 4.03
C LEU A 447 24.34 6.92 3.17
N LEU A 448 23.05 6.58 3.23
CA LEU A 448 22.49 5.53 2.38
C LEU A 448 22.47 5.92 0.90
N CYS A 449 22.21 7.19 0.58
CA CYS A 449 22.32 7.69 -0.79
C CYS A 449 23.76 7.53 -1.30
N GLN A 450 24.76 7.85 -0.48
CA GLN A 450 26.18 7.65 -0.82
C GLN A 450 26.48 6.19 -1.18
N GLU A 451 26.02 5.25 -0.35
CA GLU A 451 26.24 3.81 -0.53
C GLU A 451 25.49 3.27 -1.76
N ALA A 452 24.27 3.74 -1.99
CA ALA A 452 23.49 3.40 -3.16
C ALA A 452 24.16 3.91 -4.46
N PHE A 453 24.59 5.18 -4.48
CA PHE A 453 25.26 5.78 -5.64
C PHE A 453 26.60 5.10 -5.92
N SER A 454 27.34 4.76 -4.87
CA SER A 454 28.58 3.97 -4.98
C SER A 454 28.34 2.57 -5.54
N SER A 455 27.13 2.03 -5.35
CA SER A 455 26.67 0.77 -5.92
C SER A 455 26.01 0.93 -7.31
N GLY A 456 26.10 2.10 -7.94
CA GLY A 456 25.59 2.36 -9.29
C GLY A 456 24.10 2.69 -9.39
N TRP A 457 23.43 2.95 -8.26
CA TRP A 457 22.03 3.37 -8.25
C TRP A 457 21.88 4.81 -8.70
N THR A 458 20.83 5.09 -9.46
CA THR A 458 20.43 6.45 -9.86
C THR A 458 19.26 6.96 -9.00
N PRO A 459 18.97 8.26 -9.00
CA PRO A 459 17.77 8.81 -8.36
C PRO A 459 16.46 8.15 -8.84
N ALA A 460 16.37 7.77 -10.13
CA ALA A 460 15.19 7.09 -10.67
C ALA A 460 15.04 5.67 -10.10
N ASP A 461 16.16 4.95 -9.94
CA ASP A 461 16.18 3.62 -9.31
C ASP A 461 15.73 3.68 -7.85
N LEU A 462 16.24 4.65 -7.09
CA LEU A 462 15.84 4.87 -5.70
C LEU A 462 14.36 5.22 -5.57
N GLN A 463 13.80 6.01 -6.49
CA GLN A 463 12.36 6.27 -6.51
C GLN A 463 11.55 4.99 -6.72
N LEU A 464 11.99 4.10 -7.61
CA LEU A 464 11.34 2.79 -7.81
C LEU A 464 11.49 1.90 -6.58
N LEU A 465 12.65 1.90 -5.93
CA LEU A 465 12.90 1.14 -4.70
C LEU A 465 11.99 1.61 -3.55
N CYS A 466 11.89 2.92 -3.34
CA CYS A 466 11.01 3.52 -2.33
C CYS A 466 9.52 3.22 -2.57
N LEU A 467 9.10 2.99 -3.81
CA LEU A 467 7.75 2.51 -4.08
C LEU A 467 7.57 1.04 -3.69
N ALA A 468 8.61 0.22 -3.83
CA ALA A 468 8.55 -1.20 -3.49
C ALA A 468 8.52 -1.46 -1.97
N LEU A 469 9.25 -0.63 -1.21
CA LEU A 469 9.69 -0.93 0.16
C LEU A 469 9.31 0.23 1.12
N PRO A 470 8.14 0.16 1.80
CA PRO A 470 7.60 1.28 2.58
C PRO A 470 8.44 1.76 3.78
N ALA A 471 9.12 0.88 4.49
CA ALA A 471 9.98 1.26 5.60
C ALA A 471 11.28 1.87 5.08
N LEU A 472 11.91 1.25 4.08
CA LEU A 472 13.05 1.85 3.39
C LEU A 472 12.71 3.20 2.75
N ASN A 473 11.50 3.38 2.22
CA ASN A 473 11.03 4.68 1.73
C ASN A 473 11.13 5.76 2.81
N GLN A 474 10.71 5.49 4.04
CA GLN A 474 10.80 6.47 5.12
C GLN A 474 12.26 6.77 5.52
N VAL A 475 13.15 5.78 5.39
CA VAL A 475 14.59 5.93 5.70
C VAL A 475 15.40 6.52 4.55
N LEU A 476 14.96 6.39 3.30
CA LEU A 476 15.69 6.84 2.10
C LEU A 476 15.14 8.11 1.47
N THR A 477 13.84 8.39 1.64
CA THR A 477 13.19 9.48 0.93
C THR A 477 13.57 10.83 1.53
N PRO A 478 14.23 11.69 0.75
CA PRO A 478 14.65 12.99 1.20
C PRO A 478 13.45 13.91 1.40
N SER A 479 13.65 14.99 2.14
CA SER A 479 12.60 15.98 2.41
C SER A 479 12.07 16.67 1.15
N GLY A 480 12.89 16.77 0.09
CA GLY A 480 12.53 17.44 -1.17
C GLY A 480 12.61 16.53 -2.41
N PRO A 481 11.74 16.75 -3.42
CA PRO A 481 11.67 15.89 -4.62
C PRO A 481 12.94 15.95 -5.49
N GLN A 482 13.68 17.05 -5.45
CA GLN A 482 14.93 17.24 -6.21
C GLN A 482 16.18 16.86 -5.40
N GLN A 483 16.05 16.56 -4.11
CA GLN A 483 17.21 16.37 -3.24
C GLN A 483 18.07 15.16 -3.64
N TRP A 484 17.47 14.08 -4.15
CA TRP A 484 18.26 12.99 -4.73
C TRP A 484 19.09 13.44 -5.93
N GLN A 485 18.59 14.35 -6.76
CA GLN A 485 19.34 14.89 -7.90
C GLN A 485 20.53 15.71 -7.42
N TYR A 486 20.34 16.53 -6.38
CA TYR A 486 21.43 17.30 -5.77
C TYR A 486 22.50 16.38 -5.17
N LEU A 487 22.10 15.40 -4.34
CA LEU A 487 23.03 14.44 -3.75
C LEU A 487 23.76 13.62 -4.82
N TYR A 488 23.07 13.22 -5.89
CA TYR A 488 23.68 12.47 -6.99
C TYR A 488 24.65 13.31 -7.80
N GLY A 489 24.30 14.56 -8.12
CA GLY A 489 25.19 15.51 -8.78
C GLY A 489 26.45 15.77 -7.95
N LEU A 490 26.28 15.95 -6.64
CA LEU A 490 27.38 16.12 -5.69
C LEU A 490 28.30 14.89 -5.66
N PHE A 491 27.73 13.69 -5.64
CA PHE A 491 28.47 12.43 -5.68
C PHE A 491 29.28 12.27 -6.97
N GLN A 492 28.69 12.63 -8.12
CA GLN A 492 29.34 12.53 -9.44
C GLN A 492 30.47 13.53 -9.63
N MET A 493 30.25 14.78 -9.23
CA MET A 493 31.19 15.86 -9.55
C MET A 493 32.51 15.74 -8.79
N LYS A 494 32.55 15.03 -7.64
CA LYS A 494 33.72 14.93 -6.73
C LYS A 494 34.50 16.25 -6.61
N PHE A 495 33.79 17.37 -6.74
CA PHE A 495 34.40 18.67 -6.93
C PHE A 495 34.50 19.34 -5.58
N ILE A 496 35.72 19.65 -5.19
CA ILE A 496 36.04 20.50 -4.05
C ILE A 496 36.81 21.69 -4.62
N PRO A 497 36.32 22.92 -4.47
CA PRO A 497 37.05 24.11 -4.90
C PRO A 497 38.45 24.13 -4.27
N ALA A 498 39.50 24.34 -5.10
CA ALA A 498 40.89 24.24 -4.66
C ALA A 498 41.32 25.38 -3.70
N TRP A 499 40.52 26.44 -3.58
CA TRP A 499 40.89 27.67 -2.89
C TRP A 499 40.59 27.68 -1.39
N SER A 500 39.95 26.66 -0.82
CA SER A 500 39.86 26.59 0.65
C SER A 500 40.13 25.23 1.28
N SER A 501 40.99 25.30 2.30
CA SER A 501 41.29 24.24 3.24
C SER A 501 40.20 24.21 4.32
N GLY A 502 39.28 23.25 4.27
CA GLY A 502 38.20 23.13 5.26
C GLY A 502 36.81 22.87 4.67
N ILE A 503 36.69 22.81 3.35
CA ILE A 503 35.47 22.40 2.67
C ILE A 503 35.26 20.90 2.85
N VAL A 504 34.07 20.54 3.28
CA VAL A 504 33.64 19.15 3.37
C VAL A 504 32.25 19.07 2.74
N ASN A 505 32.06 18.13 1.83
CA ASN A 505 30.72 17.87 1.27
C ASN A 505 29.82 17.18 2.33
N VAL A 506 28.51 17.21 2.12
CA VAL A 506 27.54 16.69 3.11
C VAL A 506 27.75 15.20 3.43
N PHE A 507 28.24 14.39 2.47
CA PHE A 507 28.55 12.98 2.69
C PHE A 507 29.71 12.80 3.69
N GLU A 508 30.80 13.53 3.47
CA GLU A 508 31.95 13.53 4.38
C GLU A 508 31.61 14.15 5.74
N CYS A 509 30.79 15.21 5.78
CA CYS A 509 30.28 15.78 7.02
C CYS A 509 29.51 14.74 7.83
N ALA A 510 28.62 14.00 7.16
CA ALA A 510 27.81 12.97 7.79
C ALA A 510 28.67 11.87 8.45
N GLN A 511 29.85 11.58 7.90
CA GLN A 511 30.78 10.61 8.48
C GLN A 511 31.65 11.22 9.59
N ARG A 512 32.22 12.42 9.38
CA ARG A 512 33.20 13.03 10.29
C ARG A 512 32.58 13.68 11.53
N TRP A 513 31.39 14.27 11.39
CA TRP A 513 30.75 15.07 12.43
C TRP A 513 29.28 14.67 12.62
N PRO A 514 29.01 13.50 13.24
CA PRO A 514 27.67 12.93 13.36
C PRO A 514 26.64 13.90 13.97
N HIS A 515 26.93 14.42 15.16
CA HIS A 515 26.00 15.26 15.90
C HIS A 515 25.79 16.64 15.26
N LEU A 516 26.86 17.25 14.73
CA LEU A 516 26.76 18.56 14.08
C LEU A 516 26.00 18.45 12.76
N THR A 517 26.30 17.44 11.94
CA THR A 517 25.63 17.24 10.66
C THR A 517 24.16 16.95 10.83
N GLY A 518 23.78 16.16 11.84
CA GLY A 518 22.36 15.96 12.18
C GLY A 518 21.65 17.28 12.50
N ARG A 519 22.28 18.16 13.28
CA ARG A 519 21.72 19.51 13.58
C ARG A 519 21.64 20.39 12.34
N TRP A 520 22.68 20.41 11.51
CA TRP A 520 22.68 21.20 10.28
C TRP A 520 21.63 20.70 9.30
N LEU A 521 21.51 19.39 9.09
CA LEU A 521 20.47 18.82 8.22
C LEU A 521 19.06 19.07 8.75
N ALA A 522 18.85 19.04 10.07
CA ALA A 522 17.56 19.38 10.65
C ALA A 522 17.14 20.82 10.35
N ALA A 523 18.09 21.76 10.34
CA ALA A 523 17.85 23.16 9.96
C ALA A 523 17.81 23.37 8.43
N PHE A 524 18.66 22.65 7.71
CA PHE A 524 18.91 22.78 6.28
C PHE A 524 18.92 21.40 5.61
N PRO A 525 17.75 20.81 5.33
CA PRO A 525 17.67 19.45 4.78
C PRO A 525 18.36 19.30 3.42
N ASP A 526 18.49 20.40 2.69
CA ASP A 526 19.10 20.51 1.36
C ASP A 526 20.59 20.92 1.39
N LEU A 527 21.28 20.67 2.51
CA LEU A 527 22.72 20.93 2.69
C LEU A 527 23.57 20.13 1.69
N LEU A 528 24.52 20.80 1.04
CA LEU A 528 25.42 20.24 0.03
C LEU A 528 26.89 20.29 0.46
N TRP A 529 27.34 21.45 0.94
CA TRP A 529 28.70 21.65 1.47
C TRP A 529 28.70 22.43 2.77
N VAL A 530 29.74 22.22 3.56
CA VAL A 530 30.05 22.98 4.76
C VAL A 530 31.50 23.46 4.62
N GLU A 531 31.70 24.77 4.70
CA GLU A 531 33.03 25.33 4.86
C GLU A 531 33.22 25.74 6.33
N ARG A 532 34.15 25.05 6.98
CA ARG A 532 34.67 25.45 8.29
C ARG A 532 35.81 26.44 8.09
N TRP A 533 35.87 27.44 8.96
CA TRP A 533 36.78 28.56 8.83
C TRP A 533 37.32 28.95 10.22
N ASP A 534 37.91 30.14 10.37
CA ASP A 534 38.58 30.51 11.62
C ASP A 534 37.66 30.26 12.84
N PRO A 535 38.09 29.45 13.84
CA PRO A 535 37.22 29.07 14.95
C PRO A 535 36.66 30.26 15.74
N ALA A 536 37.37 31.40 15.77
CA ALA A 536 36.89 32.58 16.49
C ALA A 536 35.71 33.25 15.77
N HIS A 537 35.69 33.27 14.45
CA HIS A 537 34.56 33.76 13.66
C HIS A 537 33.44 32.73 13.57
N GLU A 538 33.77 31.44 13.41
CA GLU A 538 32.80 30.33 13.37
C GLU A 538 31.97 30.25 14.68
N ALA A 539 32.57 30.53 15.83
CA ALA A 539 31.85 30.56 17.10
C ALA A 539 30.77 31.64 17.18
N VAL A 540 30.91 32.74 16.41
CA VAL A 540 29.97 33.87 16.41
C VAL A 540 28.95 33.75 15.28
N LEU A 541 29.42 33.44 14.06
CA LEU A 541 28.61 33.44 12.85
C LEU A 541 28.17 32.04 12.40
N GLY A 542 28.73 30.99 12.98
CA GLY A 542 28.60 29.63 12.48
C GLY A 542 29.49 29.35 11.26
N PRO A 543 29.47 28.11 10.75
CA PRO A 543 30.12 27.77 9.49
C PRO A 543 29.38 28.38 8.30
N ILE A 544 30.05 28.48 7.16
CA ILE A 544 29.38 28.80 5.89
C ILE A 544 28.71 27.52 5.40
N LEU A 545 27.39 27.57 5.23
CA LEU A 545 26.57 26.43 4.82
C LEU A 545 26.08 26.66 3.39
N ILE A 546 26.37 25.71 2.50
CA ILE A 546 25.93 25.80 1.10
C ILE A 546 24.83 24.78 0.90
N THR A 547 23.64 25.27 0.58
CA THR A 547 22.42 24.48 0.38
C THR A 547 21.92 24.65 -1.05
N ALA A 548 21.01 23.78 -1.50
CA ALA A 548 20.40 23.95 -2.82
C ALA A 548 19.59 25.26 -2.97
N ARG A 549 19.15 25.85 -1.85
CA ARG A 549 18.46 27.15 -1.80
C ARG A 549 19.38 28.36 -1.72
N GLY A 550 20.68 28.19 -1.54
CA GLY A 550 21.63 29.30 -1.44
C GLY A 550 22.76 29.07 -0.43
N VAL A 551 23.61 30.08 -0.31
CA VAL A 551 24.70 30.16 0.67
C VAL A 551 24.20 30.83 1.94
N SER A 552 24.51 30.24 3.08
CA SER A 552 24.09 30.71 4.40
C SER A 552 25.24 31.02 5.34
N LEU A 553 25.12 32.16 6.01
CA LEU A 553 26.03 32.61 7.06
C LEU A 553 25.24 33.32 8.16
N ALA A 554 25.47 32.97 9.43
CA ALA A 554 24.74 33.51 10.58
C ALA A 554 23.20 33.46 10.48
N GLY A 555 22.66 32.48 9.74
CA GLY A 555 21.23 32.30 9.51
C GLY A 555 20.64 33.12 8.35
N TYR A 556 21.44 33.97 7.70
CA TYR A 556 21.04 34.72 6.50
C TYR A 556 21.35 33.92 5.24
N PHE A 557 20.53 34.09 4.20
CA PHE A 557 20.58 33.32 2.95
C PHE A 557 20.64 34.25 1.74
N SER A 558 21.47 33.90 0.75
CA SER A 558 21.33 34.42 -0.60
C SER A 558 21.55 33.32 -1.63
N LEU A 559 20.77 33.36 -2.71
CA LEU A 559 20.92 32.55 -3.91
C LEU A 559 21.40 33.39 -5.10
N ASN A 560 21.42 34.72 -4.95
CA ASN A 560 21.74 35.63 -6.04
C ASN A 560 23.27 35.67 -6.24
N PRO A 561 23.81 35.21 -7.39
CA PRO A 561 25.24 35.32 -7.67
C PRO A 561 25.74 36.77 -7.73
N GLU A 562 24.84 37.73 -7.92
CA GLU A 562 25.12 39.17 -7.95
C GLU A 562 24.78 39.89 -6.62
N ALA A 563 24.63 39.15 -5.51
CA ALA A 563 24.33 39.74 -4.20
C ALA A 563 25.35 40.84 -3.79
N ASP A 564 24.87 41.91 -3.15
CA ASP A 564 25.75 42.93 -2.55
C ASP A 564 26.44 42.32 -1.32
N ILE A 565 27.71 41.91 -1.49
CA ILE A 565 28.52 41.35 -0.39
C ILE A 565 29.72 42.26 -0.15
N ARG A 566 29.73 42.94 0.99
CA ARG A 566 30.84 43.84 1.35
C ARG A 566 30.98 44.00 2.86
N LEU A 567 32.20 44.27 3.29
CA LEU A 567 32.49 44.62 4.67
C LEU A 567 32.21 46.11 4.91
N ILE A 568 31.66 46.41 6.06
CA ILE A 568 31.40 47.77 6.56
C ILE A 568 31.99 47.95 7.96
N ALA A 569 31.93 49.16 8.51
CA ALA A 569 32.35 49.47 9.88
C ALA A 569 33.77 48.96 10.22
N GLN A 570 34.73 49.20 9.32
CA GLN A 570 36.14 48.75 9.45
C GLN A 570 36.28 47.22 9.59
N GLY A 571 35.38 46.46 8.95
CA GLY A 571 35.37 44.99 9.00
C GLY A 571 34.50 44.39 10.11
N ASN A 572 33.92 45.22 11.00
CA ASN A 572 33.04 44.75 12.08
C ASN A 572 31.59 44.55 11.63
N GLY A 573 31.28 44.76 10.36
CA GLY A 573 29.99 44.41 9.79
C GLY A 573 30.12 43.80 8.40
N LEU A 574 29.19 42.91 8.06
CA LEU A 574 29.03 42.31 6.75
C LEU A 574 27.66 42.68 6.20
N VAL A 575 27.63 43.31 5.03
CA VAL A 575 26.44 43.36 4.19
C VAL A 575 26.45 42.07 3.38
N PHE A 576 25.38 41.28 3.52
CA PHE A 576 25.14 40.07 2.76
C PHE A 576 23.76 40.18 2.14
N ASP A 577 23.72 40.65 0.89
CA ASP A 577 22.50 41.04 0.19
C ASP A 577 21.79 42.19 0.94
N ASP A 578 20.49 42.10 1.19
CA ASP A 578 19.73 43.12 1.94
C ASP A 578 19.94 43.06 3.47
N GLN A 579 20.85 42.21 3.96
CA GLN A 579 21.03 41.95 5.40
C GLN A 579 22.36 42.47 5.90
N VAL A 580 22.38 42.98 7.13
CA VAL A 580 23.59 43.51 7.77
C VAL A 580 23.86 42.76 9.06
N VAL A 581 25.03 42.16 9.17
CA VAL A 581 25.48 41.39 10.34
C VAL A 581 26.64 42.10 11.00
N TYR A 582 26.51 42.42 12.29
CA TYR A 582 27.59 43.04 13.06
C TYR A 582 28.30 42.01 13.94
N THR A 583 29.62 42.12 14.03
CA THR A 583 30.48 41.30 14.89
C THR A 583 31.35 42.17 15.78
N SER A 584 31.70 41.65 16.95
CA SER A 584 32.60 42.35 17.89
C SER A 584 34.08 42.33 17.45
N ARG A 585 34.42 41.46 16.50
CA ARG A 585 35.76 41.33 15.91
C ARG A 585 35.69 41.60 14.42
N PRO A 586 36.75 42.17 13.82
CA PRO A 586 36.81 42.39 12.38
C PRO A 586 36.80 41.05 11.65
N LEU A 587 35.99 40.97 10.59
CA LEU A 587 35.89 39.82 9.71
C LEU A 587 37.08 39.75 8.74
N PRO A 588 37.46 38.55 8.27
CA PRO A 588 38.50 38.39 7.26
C PRO A 588 38.17 39.17 5.98
N ALA A 589 39.16 39.87 5.43
CA ALA A 589 38.98 40.74 4.26
C ALA A 589 38.57 39.98 2.99
N ASP A 590 38.87 38.68 2.92
CA ASP A 590 38.55 37.77 1.82
C ASP A 590 37.13 37.18 1.91
N LEU A 591 36.44 37.29 3.05
CA LEU A 591 35.11 36.71 3.27
C LEU A 591 34.08 37.10 2.18
N PRO A 592 33.95 38.38 1.76
CA PRO A 592 33.00 38.72 0.70
C PRO A 592 33.27 38.02 -0.62
N GLN A 593 34.56 37.87 -0.97
CA GLN A 593 34.94 37.17 -2.20
C GLN A 593 34.64 35.68 -2.09
N ARG A 594 34.94 35.06 -0.95
CA ARG A 594 34.61 33.65 -0.68
C ARG A 594 33.11 33.36 -0.80
N LEU A 595 32.25 34.23 -0.26
CA LEU A 595 30.80 34.07 -0.38
C LEU A 595 30.33 34.20 -1.84
N ARG A 596 30.88 35.15 -2.60
CA ARG A 596 30.62 35.27 -4.06
C ARG A 596 31.08 34.04 -4.82
N ASP A 597 32.27 33.53 -4.52
CA ASP A 597 32.81 32.33 -5.16
C ASP A 597 31.90 31.12 -4.90
N TRP A 598 31.37 30.97 -3.68
CA TRP A 598 30.39 29.93 -3.37
C TRP A 598 29.06 30.08 -4.09
N LEU A 599 28.55 31.31 -4.22
CA LEU A 599 27.33 31.56 -4.99
C LEU A 599 27.54 31.20 -6.46
N GLY A 600 28.70 31.52 -7.04
CA GLY A 600 29.08 31.11 -8.39
C GLY A 600 29.20 29.59 -8.55
N VAL A 601 29.87 28.92 -7.60
CA VAL A 601 29.99 27.45 -7.59
C VAL A 601 28.62 26.79 -7.48
N LEU A 602 27.72 27.32 -6.65
CA LEU A 602 26.36 26.80 -6.48
C LEU A 602 25.53 26.98 -7.77
N ASP A 603 25.56 28.16 -8.40
CA ASP A 603 24.86 28.40 -9.67
C ASP A 603 25.37 27.46 -10.78
N ASP A 604 26.69 27.32 -10.91
CA ASP A 604 27.31 26.38 -11.86
C ASP A 604 26.90 24.93 -11.56
N PHE A 605 26.90 24.52 -10.29
CA PHE A 605 26.47 23.19 -9.86
C PHE A 605 25.01 22.91 -10.24
N LEU A 606 24.10 23.84 -9.91
CA LEU A 606 22.67 23.69 -10.18
C LEU A 606 22.38 23.63 -11.68
N ARG A 607 23.09 24.42 -12.50
CA ARG A 607 22.97 24.39 -13.98
C ARG A 607 23.48 23.09 -14.59
N ARG A 608 24.46 22.45 -13.96
CA ARG A 608 25.10 21.21 -14.44
C ARG A 608 24.51 19.94 -13.83
N LEU A 609 23.40 20.04 -13.09
CA LEU A 609 22.77 18.85 -12.52
C LEU A 609 22.42 17.85 -13.63
N PRO A 610 22.77 16.57 -13.46
CA PRO A 610 22.48 15.56 -14.46
C PRO A 610 20.97 15.46 -14.68
N ALA A 611 20.55 15.52 -15.93
CA ALA A 611 19.16 15.21 -16.28
C ALA A 611 18.85 13.79 -15.79
N VAL A 612 17.75 13.64 -15.04
CA VAL A 612 17.32 12.32 -14.58
C VAL A 612 16.91 11.52 -15.79
N SER A 613 17.74 10.53 -16.15
CA SER A 613 17.32 9.51 -17.09
C SER A 613 16.11 8.80 -16.49
N PRO A 614 14.96 8.71 -17.19
CA PRO A 614 13.80 7.97 -16.70
C PRO A 614 14.07 6.45 -16.68
N GLU A 615 15.16 6.03 -17.31
CA GLU A 615 15.56 4.64 -17.44
C GLU A 615 16.50 4.21 -16.31
N ALA A 616 16.03 3.22 -15.56
CA ALA A 616 16.81 2.55 -14.52
C ALA A 616 18.12 1.96 -15.06
N SER A 617 19.20 1.89 -14.28
CA SER A 617 20.45 1.25 -14.73
C SER A 617 20.37 -0.28 -14.64
N GLU A 618 21.14 -1.01 -15.45
CA GLU A 618 20.97 -2.47 -15.62
C GLU A 618 21.16 -3.26 -14.31
N GLY A 619 22.15 -2.90 -13.48
CA GLY A 619 22.41 -3.56 -12.20
C GLY A 619 21.23 -3.44 -11.21
N PRO A 620 20.86 -2.22 -10.80
CA PRO A 620 19.66 -1.95 -10.00
C PRO A 620 18.37 -2.55 -10.57
N ARG A 621 18.18 -2.58 -11.90
CA ARG A 621 17.03 -3.26 -12.52
C ARG A 621 16.95 -4.74 -12.13
N ARG A 622 18.08 -5.47 -12.14
CA ARG A 622 18.11 -6.90 -11.75
C ARG A 622 17.73 -7.08 -10.29
N LEU A 623 18.22 -6.20 -9.40
CA LEU A 623 17.89 -6.23 -7.97
C LEU A 623 16.43 -5.85 -7.72
N LEU A 624 15.89 -4.87 -8.44
CA LEU A 624 14.48 -4.46 -8.37
C LEU A 624 13.54 -5.54 -8.93
N ALA A 625 13.99 -6.36 -9.89
CA ALA A 625 13.20 -7.46 -10.42
C ALA A 625 12.82 -8.49 -9.34
N ALA A 626 13.67 -8.68 -8.32
CA ALA A 626 13.35 -9.54 -7.18
C ALA A 626 12.20 -9.00 -6.31
N ALA A 627 12.00 -7.68 -6.27
CA ALA A 627 10.89 -7.03 -5.58
C ALA A 627 9.63 -6.90 -6.47
N ALA A 628 9.76 -7.07 -7.79
CA ALA A 628 8.66 -6.92 -8.71
C ALA A 628 7.63 -8.05 -8.56
N ARG A 629 6.36 -7.73 -8.86
CA ARG A 629 5.23 -8.68 -8.83
C ARG A 629 4.61 -8.76 -10.21
N SER A 630 4.34 -9.98 -10.65
CA SER A 630 3.66 -10.22 -11.92
C SER A 630 2.14 -10.17 -11.72
N CYS A 631 1.46 -9.29 -12.46
CA CYS A 631 0.00 -9.23 -12.44
C CYS A 631 -0.60 -10.53 -13.01
N ARG A 632 -1.45 -11.21 -12.26
CA ARG A 632 -2.11 -12.46 -12.72
C ARG A 632 -3.00 -12.27 -13.96
N HIS A 633 -3.49 -11.05 -14.19
CA HIS A 633 -4.41 -10.75 -15.30
C HIS A 633 -3.67 -10.41 -16.60
N CYS A 634 -2.72 -9.47 -16.57
CA CYS A 634 -2.03 -8.97 -17.77
C CYS A 634 -0.56 -9.41 -17.87
N ARG A 635 -0.05 -10.17 -16.89
CA ARG A 635 1.35 -10.63 -16.78
C ARG A 635 2.41 -9.53 -16.75
N THR A 636 2.00 -8.27 -16.61
CA THR A 636 2.95 -7.16 -16.45
C THR A 636 3.68 -7.30 -15.13
N SER A 637 5.02 -7.28 -15.18
CA SER A 637 5.87 -7.16 -14.00
C SER A 637 5.92 -5.69 -13.58
N ALA A 638 5.54 -5.42 -12.33
CA ALA A 638 5.52 -4.08 -11.79
C ALA A 638 5.94 -4.08 -10.32
N ILE A 639 6.52 -2.97 -9.89
CA ILE A 639 6.73 -2.66 -8.48
C ILE A 639 5.41 -2.11 -7.94
N ILE A 640 4.92 -2.69 -6.86
CA ILE A 640 3.59 -2.38 -6.31
C ILE A 640 3.75 -1.90 -4.86
N SER A 641 3.34 -0.66 -4.59
CA SER A 641 3.15 -0.17 -3.23
C SER A 641 1.74 -0.52 -2.73
N PRO A 642 1.55 -0.78 -1.42
CA PRO A 642 0.22 -0.89 -0.83
C PRO A 642 -0.60 0.39 -1.09
N GLY A 643 -1.81 0.25 -1.62
CA GLY A 643 -2.71 1.37 -1.90
C GLY A 643 -2.26 2.31 -3.02
N GLY A 644 -1.22 1.96 -3.79
CA GLY A 644 -0.72 2.76 -4.90
C GLY A 644 -0.97 2.12 -6.26
N ILE A 645 -0.74 2.91 -7.31
CA ILE A 645 -0.62 2.40 -8.68
C ILE A 645 0.84 1.98 -8.88
N GLY A 646 1.06 0.73 -9.25
CA GLY A 646 2.40 0.23 -9.46
C GLY A 646 3.13 0.92 -10.61
N ARG A 647 4.45 0.76 -10.67
CA ARG A 647 5.26 1.21 -11.81
C ARG A 647 5.77 0.00 -12.58
N ARG A 648 5.62 0.04 -13.91
CA ARG A 648 6.06 -1.05 -14.78
C ARG A 648 7.59 -1.14 -14.72
N LEU A 649 8.10 -2.33 -14.48
CA LEU A 649 9.51 -2.62 -14.72
C LEU A 649 9.62 -2.92 -16.22
N ALA A 650 10.38 -2.12 -16.97
CA ALA A 650 10.63 -2.41 -18.38
C ALA A 650 11.20 -3.84 -18.46
N SER A 651 10.64 -4.68 -19.34
CA SER A 651 11.20 -6.00 -19.59
C SER A 651 12.63 -5.80 -20.07
N ALA A 652 13.59 -6.50 -19.45
CA ALA A 652 14.92 -6.62 -20.03
C ALA A 652 14.75 -7.08 -21.49
N PRO A 653 15.42 -6.42 -22.45
CA PRO A 653 15.32 -6.78 -23.86
C PRO A 653 15.66 -8.25 -24.11
#